data_AF-A0A918QVW1-F1
#
_entry.id   AF-A0A918QVW1-F1
#
_cell.length_a   1.000
_cell.length_b   1.000
_cell.length_c   1.000
_cell.angle_alpha   90.00
_cell.angle_beta   90.00
_cell.angle_gamma   90.00
#
_symmetry.space_group_name_H-M   'P 1'
#
loop_
_entity.id
_entity.type
_entity.pdbx_description
1 polymer ?
#
loop_
_entity_poly.entity_id
_entity_poly.type
_entity_poly.pdbx_seq_one_letter_code
_entity_poly.pdbx_strand_id
1 'polypeptide(L)'
;MTSNSVRRRALRAAAVTVTMAACATSATFFSVTAAQADPTPVGAPAAEHQDPTAPSKEQVKHDLEGPYSKQQSQQREAALNQVLSGKKDVEQRGASKVVKLDDKKYVELGREKTDKIFTILVEFGDQVDNTTMYDPDGPGPKPEAPKYGGTPGPLHNTIAQPDRAQDNSTAWRKDFSRSYFQDLYFGTGKGKDSLKTYYEKTSSGRYSVEGEVADWVKVPYNEARYGSNYCGQTNCSNVWDTVKDGVTAWTAAQKKAGKTDAQIKAQLSQYDQWDRYDFDGDGNFNEPDGYIDHFQIVHAGEDESAGGGVQGTNALWAHRWYAYGTQAGKTGPDNNKAGGTQIGDTGIWVGDYTMQPENGGLGVFAHEYGHDLGLPDLYDTSGGGENGVGFWSLMSAGSWLGKGKDSIGDLPGDMTAWDKLQLGWLNYDKAKAATKSTHTLGVSAYNTKDKQALVVELPKKKVQTDVVAPAEGSSQWWSNMGDDLKNTLTRSVDLTGKKSAALSLKGWWDIEAEYDFLYTEVSTDGGTSWTPLAGTADGAALPVDASGSPSLTGASGAWKSLNFPLDAYAGKKVDLRFRYQTDGGAGGKGFTADALAITADGSTLFTDGAENGDNGWTGKGFSRIGANFTKEYAQYYLAENRRYVSYDSTLKVGPYNFGFSNTRPDWVEHYPYQDGLLIWQWDTSQKDNNTSQHPGQGLILPIDANAKPMKWADGTLLRNKIQPYDATFSAYSTDAFTLHKNGESLFVKPKPTNLVFDDRKGKYYYDENPTGSVKVTDTNTKIKIVKETYDGLQMKIEVGPSGK
;
A
#
# COMPACT_ATOMS: atom_id res chain seq x y z
N MET A 1 -53.96 -60.82 -5.19
CA MET A 1 -54.29 -59.66 -4.34
C MET A 1 -53.40 -58.51 -4.82
N THR A 2 -53.65 -58.01 -6.04
CA THR A 2 -54.47 -56.82 -6.38
C THR A 2 -53.66 -55.52 -6.23
N SER A 3 -52.94 -55.04 -7.26
CA SER A 3 -53.40 -54.34 -8.50
C SER A 3 -53.40 -52.80 -8.29
N ASN A 4 -52.99 -51.85 -9.16
CA ASN A 4 -52.39 -51.77 -10.52
C ASN A 4 -51.94 -50.27 -10.73
N SER A 5 -51.32 -49.73 -11.80
CA SER A 5 -50.55 -50.20 -12.99
C SER A 5 -49.87 -48.97 -13.67
N VAL A 6 -48.54 -48.92 -13.87
CA VAL A 6 -47.82 -49.11 -15.17
C VAL A 6 -48.14 -48.13 -16.34
N ARG A 7 -47.05 -47.61 -16.98
CA ARG A 7 -46.88 -46.78 -18.23
C ARG A 7 -47.05 -45.26 -18.07
N ARG A 8 -46.16 -44.35 -18.55
CA ARG A 8 -45.17 -44.20 -19.67
C ARG A 8 -45.70 -43.41 -20.89
N ARG A 9 -44.82 -42.51 -21.40
CA ARG A 9 -44.84 -41.72 -22.67
C ARG A 9 -45.70 -40.44 -22.67
N ALA A 10 -45.45 -39.44 -23.52
CA ALA A 10 -44.22 -38.89 -24.14
C ALA A 10 -44.54 -37.57 -24.87
N LEU A 11 -43.54 -36.71 -25.06
CA LEU A 11 -43.55 -35.46 -25.84
C LEU A 11 -44.31 -35.50 -27.19
N ARG A 12 -45.01 -34.41 -27.56
CA ARG A 12 -44.53 -33.41 -28.56
C ARG A 12 -45.51 -32.23 -28.75
N ALA A 13 -45.01 -31.16 -29.37
CA ALA A 13 -45.62 -29.83 -29.47
C ALA A 13 -46.52 -29.62 -30.71
N ALA A 14 -47.30 -28.53 -30.67
CA ALA A 14 -47.66 -27.73 -31.85
C ALA A 14 -48.01 -26.30 -31.40
N ALA A 15 -47.64 -25.28 -32.19
CA ALA A 15 -47.93 -23.87 -31.94
C ALA A 15 -48.98 -23.34 -32.92
N VAL A 16 -49.74 -22.31 -32.52
CA VAL A 16 -50.60 -21.50 -33.41
C VAL A 16 -50.53 -20.03 -32.95
N THR A 17 -50.34 -19.12 -33.90
CA THR A 17 -50.25 -17.66 -33.69
C THR A 17 -51.01 -16.93 -34.80
N VAL A 18 -52.01 -16.08 -34.49
CA VAL A 18 -52.74 -15.26 -35.49
C VAL A 18 -53.29 -13.94 -34.85
N THR A 19 -52.79 -12.79 -35.36
CA THR A 19 -53.34 -11.38 -35.42
C THR A 19 -54.05 -10.72 -34.21
N MET A 20 -53.72 -9.48 -33.78
CA MET A 20 -54.01 -8.14 -34.39
C MET A 20 -55.50 -7.84 -34.64
N ALA A 21 -56.07 -6.62 -34.46
CA ALA A 21 -55.69 -5.37 -33.76
C ALA A 21 -56.88 -4.36 -33.77
N ALA A 22 -56.71 -3.19 -33.11
CA ALA A 22 -57.33 -1.87 -33.40
C ALA A 22 -58.62 -1.34 -32.68
N CYS A 23 -58.42 -0.19 -32.03
CA CYS A 23 -59.23 1.05 -32.03
C CYS A 23 -60.57 1.21 -31.24
N ALA A 24 -60.42 1.82 -30.05
CA ALA A 24 -61.01 3.11 -29.62
C ALA A 24 -62.50 3.47 -29.85
N THR A 25 -63.16 3.91 -28.77
CA THR A 25 -64.07 5.08 -28.79
C THR A 25 -64.17 5.71 -27.39
N SER A 26 -64.33 7.03 -27.34
CA SER A 26 -64.30 7.86 -26.14
C SER A 26 -65.70 8.20 -25.61
N ALA A 27 -65.83 8.35 -24.29
CA ALA A 27 -66.99 8.98 -23.65
C ALA A 27 -66.54 9.81 -22.44
N THR A 28 -66.59 11.13 -22.57
CA THR A 28 -66.31 12.10 -21.48
C THR A 28 -67.54 12.39 -20.66
N PHE A 29 -67.42 12.32 -19.33
CA PHE A 29 -68.19 13.15 -18.40
C PHE A 29 -67.28 13.59 -17.24
N PHE A 30 -67.08 14.90 -17.11
CA PHE A 30 -66.42 15.52 -15.96
C PHE A 30 -67.46 15.93 -14.92
N SER A 31 -67.20 15.70 -13.62
CA SER A 31 -67.66 16.58 -12.53
C SER A 31 -67.03 16.25 -11.17
N VAL A 32 -66.20 17.19 -10.71
CA VAL A 32 -65.84 17.54 -9.32
C VAL A 32 -64.97 16.56 -8.50
N THR A 33 -63.85 17.15 -8.09
CA THR A 33 -62.74 16.67 -7.26
C THR A 33 -63.08 16.44 -5.78
N ALA A 34 -62.44 15.42 -5.20
CA ALA A 34 -61.91 15.48 -3.83
C ALA A 34 -60.45 15.03 -3.90
N ALA A 35 -59.53 15.78 -3.29
CA ALA A 35 -58.11 15.45 -3.34
C ALA A 35 -57.81 14.21 -2.48
N GLN A 36 -57.22 13.17 -3.07
CA GLN A 36 -56.53 12.11 -2.34
C GLN A 36 -55.03 12.33 -2.52
N ALA A 37 -54.27 12.10 -1.44
CA ALA A 37 -52.84 12.33 -1.40
C ALA A 37 -52.09 11.43 -2.40
N ASP A 38 -51.00 11.96 -2.96
CA ASP A 38 -50.08 11.18 -3.79
C ASP A 38 -49.51 9.99 -2.99
N PRO A 39 -49.29 8.83 -3.65
CA PRO A 39 -48.64 7.70 -3.00
C PRO A 39 -47.20 8.07 -2.63
N THR A 40 -46.83 7.78 -1.38
CA THR A 40 -45.46 7.88 -0.88
C THR A 40 -44.47 7.20 -1.83
N PRO A 41 -43.29 7.80 -2.11
CA PRO A 41 -42.26 7.15 -2.91
C PRO A 41 -41.89 5.79 -2.34
N VAL A 42 -41.73 4.80 -3.23
CA VAL A 42 -41.18 3.50 -2.88
C VAL A 42 -39.78 3.71 -2.30
N GLY A 43 -39.50 3.08 -1.15
CA GLY A 43 -38.27 3.32 -0.41
C GLY A 43 -37.01 3.07 -1.25
N ALA A 44 -36.00 3.90 -1.03
CA ALA A 44 -34.66 3.67 -1.56
C ALA A 44 -34.14 2.29 -1.10
N PRO A 45 -33.31 1.60 -1.89
CA PRO A 45 -32.62 0.40 -1.41
C PRO A 45 -31.81 0.75 -0.15
N ALA A 46 -31.83 -0.16 0.83
CA ALA A 46 -30.99 -0.01 2.02
C ALA A 46 -29.51 -0.14 1.61
N ALA A 47 -28.64 0.65 2.24
CA ALA A 47 -27.20 0.48 2.11
C ALA A 47 -26.80 -0.91 2.65
N GLU A 48 -25.91 -1.61 1.94
CA GLU A 48 -25.25 -2.82 2.46
C GLU A 48 -23.95 -2.40 3.14
N HIS A 49 -23.98 -2.15 4.45
CA HIS A 49 -22.75 -1.92 5.20
C HIS A 49 -21.97 -3.24 5.36
N GLN A 50 -20.64 -3.17 5.31
CA GLN A 50 -19.75 -4.33 5.45
C GLN A 50 -18.60 -4.01 6.42
N ASP A 51 -17.88 -5.03 6.91
CA ASP A 51 -16.70 -4.82 7.76
C ASP A 51 -15.60 -4.13 6.94
N PRO A 52 -15.26 -2.85 7.21
CA PRO A 52 -14.34 -2.09 6.36
C PRO A 52 -12.89 -2.60 6.41
N THR A 53 -12.61 -3.52 7.33
CA THR A 53 -11.32 -4.20 7.41
C THR A 53 -11.30 -5.55 6.68
N ALA A 54 -12.45 -6.05 6.20
CA ALA A 54 -12.52 -7.36 5.56
C ALA A 54 -11.64 -7.43 4.30
N PRO A 55 -11.11 -8.61 3.94
CA PRO A 55 -10.35 -8.75 2.69
C PRO A 55 -11.22 -8.35 1.50
N SER A 56 -10.79 -7.32 0.76
CA SER A 56 -11.42 -6.96 -0.51
C SER A 56 -11.33 -8.14 -1.49
N LYS A 57 -12.28 -8.20 -2.43
CA LYS A 57 -12.23 -9.17 -3.54
C LYS A 57 -11.18 -8.78 -4.60
N GLU A 58 -10.64 -7.57 -4.51
CA GLU A 58 -9.68 -6.96 -5.42
C GLU A 58 -8.42 -6.53 -4.64
N GLN A 59 -7.35 -6.17 -5.36
CA GLN A 59 -6.16 -5.59 -4.72
C GLN A 59 -6.48 -4.15 -4.29
N VAL A 60 -6.37 -3.85 -3.00
CA VAL A 60 -6.62 -2.52 -2.44
C VAL A 60 -5.51 -2.14 -1.48
N LYS A 61 -4.71 -1.15 -1.90
CA LYS A 61 -3.75 -0.43 -1.06
C LYS A 61 -4.36 0.91 -0.67
N HIS A 62 -4.16 1.33 0.58
CA HIS A 62 -4.39 2.71 0.97
C HIS A 62 -3.15 3.57 0.66
N ASP A 63 -1.93 3.00 0.73
CA ASP A 63 -0.72 3.65 0.22
C ASP A 63 -0.49 3.37 -1.29
N LEU A 64 -0.92 4.30 -2.14
CA LEU A 64 -0.73 4.22 -3.59
C LEU A 64 0.53 4.98 -4.05
N GLU A 65 1.23 4.40 -5.02
CA GLU A 65 2.57 4.85 -5.40
C GLU A 65 2.54 6.17 -6.19
N GLY A 66 3.31 7.14 -5.72
CA GLY A 66 3.68 8.36 -6.46
C GLY A 66 4.99 8.19 -7.23
N PRO A 67 5.45 9.25 -7.94
CA PRO A 67 6.60 9.18 -8.84
C PRO A 67 7.93 8.81 -8.15
N TYR A 68 8.05 9.05 -6.84
CA TYR A 68 9.27 8.81 -6.07
C TYR A 68 9.08 7.92 -4.84
N SER A 69 7.86 7.42 -4.56
CA SER A 69 7.53 6.73 -3.31
C SER A 69 8.35 5.44 -3.09
N LYS A 70 8.54 4.65 -4.15
CA LYS A 70 9.39 3.44 -4.14
C LYS A 70 10.86 3.78 -3.85
N GLN A 71 11.41 4.72 -4.61
CA GLN A 71 12.78 5.20 -4.46
C GLN A 71 13.02 5.71 -3.04
N GLN A 72 12.11 6.53 -2.50
CA GLN A 72 12.17 7.05 -1.14
C GLN A 72 12.15 5.91 -0.10
N SER A 73 11.22 4.96 -0.23
CA SER A 73 11.10 3.80 0.67
C SER A 73 12.39 2.95 0.72
N GLN A 74 12.97 2.62 -0.44
CA GLN A 74 14.24 1.88 -0.50
C GLN A 74 15.41 2.66 0.13
N GLN A 75 15.45 3.98 -0.08
CA GLN A 75 16.47 4.84 0.52
C GLN A 75 16.32 4.94 2.04
N ARG A 76 15.08 5.05 2.56
CA ARG A 76 14.77 4.98 4.00
C ARG A 76 15.22 3.65 4.60
N GLU A 77 14.90 2.52 3.98
CA GLU A 77 15.32 1.20 4.46
C GLU A 77 16.85 1.07 4.48
N ALA A 78 17.54 1.51 3.43
CA ALA A 78 19.00 1.47 3.32
C ALA A 78 19.69 2.37 4.37
N ALA A 79 19.12 3.54 4.66
CA ALA A 79 19.61 4.47 5.67
C ALA A 79 19.38 3.92 7.08
N LEU A 80 18.16 3.45 7.38
CA LEU A 80 17.81 2.89 8.68
C LEU A 80 18.62 1.63 9.01
N ASN A 81 18.83 0.74 8.04
CA ASN A 81 19.72 -0.43 8.20
C ASN A 81 21.18 -0.02 8.52
N GLN A 82 21.69 1.08 7.94
CA GLN A 82 23.02 1.59 8.26
C GLN A 82 23.11 2.21 9.66
N VAL A 83 22.05 2.88 10.13
CA VAL A 83 21.95 3.43 11.51
C VAL A 83 21.78 2.32 12.56
N LEU A 84 20.98 1.29 12.26
CA LEU A 84 20.79 0.16 13.17
C LEU A 84 22.07 -0.65 13.34
N SER A 85 22.80 -0.91 12.25
CA SER A 85 24.11 -1.59 12.26
C SER A 85 25.28 -0.70 12.73
N GLY A 86 25.07 0.59 12.97
CA GLY A 86 26.11 1.52 13.44
C GLY A 86 27.17 1.89 12.40
N LYS A 87 26.82 1.83 11.11
CA LYS A 87 27.68 2.23 9.98
C LYS A 87 27.57 3.70 9.61
N LYS A 88 26.43 4.32 9.93
CA LYS A 88 26.13 5.74 9.71
C LYS A 88 25.51 6.29 10.98
N ASP A 89 25.87 7.52 11.31
CA ASP A 89 25.18 8.31 12.32
C ASP A 89 24.07 9.15 11.67
N VAL A 90 23.18 9.68 12.49
CA VAL A 90 22.09 10.56 12.09
C VAL A 90 22.50 12.00 12.38
N GLU A 91 22.47 12.87 11.36
CA GLU A 91 22.71 14.30 11.47
C GLU A 91 21.39 15.02 11.79
N GLN A 92 21.39 15.98 12.72
CA GLN A 92 20.24 16.87 12.90
C GLN A 92 20.40 18.08 11.97
N ARG A 93 19.43 18.32 11.08
CA ARG A 93 19.36 19.45 10.15
C ARG A 93 17.99 20.10 10.28
N GLY A 94 17.92 21.27 10.92
CA GLY A 94 16.63 21.90 11.23
C GLY A 94 15.76 20.97 12.08
N ALA A 95 14.51 20.73 11.65
CA ALA A 95 13.60 19.77 12.29
C ALA A 95 13.86 18.30 11.88
N SER A 96 14.76 18.07 10.92
CA SER A 96 14.97 16.78 10.25
C SER A 96 16.15 16.01 10.82
N LYS A 97 15.98 14.69 10.89
CA LYS A 97 17.04 13.71 11.20
C LYS A 97 17.50 13.08 9.89
N VAL A 98 18.65 13.49 9.39
CA VAL A 98 19.12 13.19 8.03
C VAL A 98 20.30 12.21 8.05
N VAL A 99 20.33 11.28 7.09
CA VAL A 99 21.47 10.40 6.81
C VAL A 99 21.96 10.65 5.40
N LYS A 100 23.23 11.03 5.24
CA LYS A 100 23.89 11.05 3.91
C LYS A 100 24.22 9.62 3.51
N LEU A 101 23.49 9.06 2.53
CA LEU A 101 23.79 7.74 1.97
C LEU A 101 25.06 7.78 1.11
N ASP A 102 25.07 8.67 0.12
CA ASP A 102 26.13 8.86 -0.87
C ASP A 102 26.26 10.35 -1.23
N ASP A 103 27.11 10.72 -2.19
CA ASP A 103 27.19 12.12 -2.63
C ASP A 103 25.87 12.59 -3.26
N LYS A 104 25.41 13.77 -2.82
CA LYS A 104 24.08 14.34 -3.12
C LYS A 104 22.90 13.38 -2.93
N LYS A 105 22.99 12.45 -1.98
CA LYS A 105 21.92 11.50 -1.66
C LYS A 105 21.67 11.48 -0.17
N TYR A 106 20.69 12.25 0.29
CA TYR A 106 20.29 12.36 1.69
C TYR A 106 18.93 11.72 1.93
N VAL A 107 18.69 11.33 3.19
CA VAL A 107 17.44 10.67 3.59
C VAL A 107 17.03 11.18 4.95
N GLU A 108 15.86 11.82 5.05
CA GLU A 108 15.22 12.13 6.33
C GLU A 108 14.65 10.85 6.95
N LEU A 109 15.21 10.39 8.08
CA LEU A 109 14.73 9.25 8.87
C LEU A 109 13.78 9.64 10.00
N GLY A 110 13.51 10.93 10.19
CA GLY A 110 12.54 11.39 11.18
C GLY A 110 12.43 12.90 11.21
N ARG A 111 11.26 13.37 11.60
CA ARG A 111 10.88 14.78 11.62
C ARG A 111 10.33 15.16 12.99
N GLU A 112 10.80 16.26 13.55
CA GLU A 112 10.40 16.76 14.89
C GLU A 112 9.96 18.23 14.79
N LYS A 113 8.71 18.45 14.35
CA LYS A 113 8.12 19.77 14.08
C LYS A 113 6.62 19.79 14.38
N THR A 114 6.02 20.98 14.29
CA THR A 114 4.59 21.09 13.94
C THR A 114 4.51 21.39 12.45
N ASP A 115 3.91 20.49 11.68
CA ASP A 115 3.67 20.70 10.25
C ASP A 115 2.22 21.13 9.98
N LYS A 116 2.01 21.65 8.77
CA LYS A 116 0.75 22.30 8.38
C LYS A 116 -0.02 21.48 7.37
N ILE A 117 -1.27 21.19 7.71
CA ILE A 117 -2.21 20.46 6.87
C ILE A 117 -3.17 21.44 6.21
N PHE A 118 -3.28 21.39 4.89
CA PHE A 118 -4.30 22.10 4.12
C PHE A 118 -5.42 21.13 3.74
N THR A 119 -6.60 21.30 4.36
CA THR A 119 -7.75 20.41 4.14
C THR A 119 -8.86 21.11 3.36
N ILE A 120 -9.40 20.47 2.34
CA ILE A 120 -10.65 20.86 1.69
C ILE A 120 -11.76 19.84 1.95
N LEU A 121 -13.01 20.30 1.98
CA LEU A 121 -14.20 19.45 2.11
C LEU A 121 -14.96 19.49 0.77
N VAL A 122 -15.22 18.34 0.15
CA VAL A 122 -15.73 18.20 -1.23
C VAL A 122 -17.08 17.50 -1.25
N GLU A 123 -18.13 18.22 -1.62
CA GLU A 123 -19.45 17.64 -1.92
C GLU A 123 -19.70 17.57 -3.44
N PHE A 124 -20.58 16.67 -3.86
CA PHE A 124 -20.72 16.33 -5.28
C PHE A 124 -21.89 17.03 -5.97
N GLY A 125 -21.73 17.20 -7.27
CA GLY A 125 -22.68 17.88 -8.14
C GLY A 125 -23.76 16.97 -8.70
N ASP A 126 -24.56 17.55 -9.60
CA ASP A 126 -25.68 16.93 -10.28
C ASP A 126 -25.37 16.52 -11.73
N GLN A 127 -24.19 16.85 -12.25
CA GLN A 127 -23.76 16.40 -13.57
C GLN A 127 -23.36 14.93 -13.53
N VAL A 128 -23.89 14.14 -14.47
CA VAL A 128 -23.63 12.71 -14.60
C VAL A 128 -23.01 12.44 -15.97
N ASP A 129 -21.79 11.91 -16.00
CA ASP A 129 -21.12 11.56 -17.26
C ASP A 129 -21.55 10.17 -17.73
N ASN A 130 -22.56 10.15 -18.59
CA ASN A 130 -23.02 8.99 -19.36
C ASN A 130 -22.45 8.97 -20.79
N THR A 131 -21.46 9.82 -21.11
CA THR A 131 -20.95 10.05 -22.47
C THR A 131 -19.53 9.55 -22.68
N THR A 132 -18.70 9.56 -21.64
CA THR A 132 -17.42 8.84 -21.66
C THR A 132 -17.72 7.34 -21.61
N MET A 133 -17.52 6.65 -22.73
CA MET A 133 -17.66 5.20 -22.85
C MET A 133 -16.31 4.51 -22.55
N TYR A 134 -16.37 3.27 -22.08
CA TYR A 134 -15.22 2.36 -22.06
C TYR A 134 -15.62 0.98 -22.56
N ASP A 135 -14.63 0.26 -23.08
CA ASP A 135 -14.75 -1.15 -23.43
C ASP A 135 -14.23 -1.99 -22.24
N PRO A 136 -15.10 -2.75 -21.54
CA PRO A 136 -14.71 -3.53 -20.37
C PRO A 136 -13.89 -4.79 -20.69
N ASP A 137 -13.88 -5.26 -21.95
CA ASP A 137 -13.16 -6.48 -22.36
C ASP A 137 -12.01 -6.20 -23.36
N GLY A 138 -11.90 -4.97 -23.86
CA GLY A 138 -11.14 -4.70 -25.09
C GLY A 138 -11.81 -5.41 -26.28
N PRO A 139 -11.08 -5.91 -27.29
CA PRO A 139 -11.69 -6.60 -28.44
C PRO A 139 -12.34 -7.95 -28.04
N GLY A 140 -13.52 -7.87 -27.44
CA GLY A 140 -14.30 -8.94 -26.83
C GLY A 140 -15.80 -8.82 -27.12
N PRO A 141 -16.65 -9.59 -26.43
CA PRO A 141 -18.06 -9.73 -26.78
C PRO A 141 -19.01 -8.75 -26.06
N LYS A 142 -18.56 -8.04 -25.02
CA LYS A 142 -19.40 -7.04 -24.33
C LYS A 142 -19.48 -5.75 -25.16
N PRO A 143 -20.63 -5.07 -25.19
CA PRO A 143 -20.71 -3.73 -25.76
C PRO A 143 -20.00 -2.71 -24.86
N GLU A 144 -19.58 -1.59 -25.44
CA GLU A 144 -19.13 -0.42 -24.69
C GLU A 144 -20.16 0.00 -23.63
N ALA A 145 -19.69 0.35 -22.44
CA ALA A 145 -20.52 0.80 -21.32
C ALA A 145 -20.15 2.24 -20.92
N PRO A 146 -21.06 3.01 -20.30
CA PRO A 146 -20.70 4.27 -19.65
C PRO A 146 -19.63 4.02 -18.58
N LYS A 147 -18.58 4.83 -18.60
CA LYS A 147 -17.42 4.69 -17.72
C LYS A 147 -17.69 5.12 -16.27
N TYR A 148 -18.63 6.05 -16.08
CA TYR A 148 -18.95 6.63 -14.78
C TYR A 148 -20.42 6.44 -14.44
N GLY A 149 -21.34 7.15 -15.09
CA GLY A 149 -22.77 7.07 -14.81
C GLY A 149 -23.09 7.39 -13.34
N GLY A 150 -23.89 6.54 -12.69
CA GLY A 150 -24.28 6.71 -11.28
C GLY A 150 -25.41 7.72 -11.02
N THR A 151 -25.63 8.03 -9.75
CA THR A 151 -26.67 8.95 -9.26
C THR A 151 -26.09 10.33 -8.90
N PRO A 152 -26.84 11.44 -9.00
CA PRO A 152 -26.43 12.76 -8.52
C PRO A 152 -26.02 12.80 -7.04
N GLY A 153 -25.06 13.67 -6.70
CA GLY A 153 -24.55 13.79 -5.32
C GLY A 153 -23.51 12.72 -4.95
N PRO A 154 -23.32 12.44 -3.64
CA PRO A 154 -24.04 13.00 -2.50
C PRO A 154 -23.66 14.46 -2.18
N LEU A 155 -24.55 15.16 -1.46
CA LEU A 155 -24.20 16.35 -0.70
C LEU A 155 -23.80 15.95 0.71
N HIS A 156 -23.03 16.77 1.41
CA HIS A 156 -22.73 16.49 2.81
C HIS A 156 -24.01 16.53 3.67
N ASN A 157 -23.97 15.91 4.85
CA ASN A 157 -25.09 15.71 5.77
C ASN A 157 -26.26 14.89 5.20
N THR A 158 -26.02 14.04 4.19
CA THR A 158 -27.05 13.16 3.60
C THR A 158 -26.98 11.69 4.03
N ILE A 159 -25.93 11.30 4.77
CA ILE A 159 -25.78 9.95 5.35
C ILE A 159 -26.96 9.64 6.27
N ALA A 160 -27.60 8.49 6.07
CA ALA A 160 -28.78 8.08 6.82
C ALA A 160 -28.45 7.90 8.31
N GLN A 161 -29.38 8.28 9.19
CA GLN A 161 -29.21 8.02 10.63
C GLN A 161 -29.39 6.52 10.90
N PRO A 162 -28.37 5.82 11.45
CA PRO A 162 -28.46 4.40 11.74
C PRO A 162 -29.46 4.10 12.87
N ASP A 163 -30.21 3.01 12.73
CA ASP A 163 -31.03 2.49 13.83
C ASP A 163 -30.12 1.85 14.88
N ARG A 164 -29.91 2.52 16.01
CA ARG A 164 -29.08 2.00 17.12
C ARG A 164 -29.62 0.74 17.80
N ALA A 165 -30.83 0.27 17.44
CA ALA A 165 -31.30 -1.06 17.79
C ALA A 165 -30.77 -2.17 16.86
N GLN A 166 -30.15 -1.84 15.71
CA GLN A 166 -29.55 -2.79 14.76
C GLN A 166 -28.07 -2.52 14.46
N ASP A 167 -27.66 -1.25 14.49
CA ASP A 167 -26.34 -0.77 14.07
C ASP A 167 -25.59 -0.08 15.20
N ASN A 168 -24.43 -0.64 15.57
CA ASN A 168 -23.44 0.01 16.42
C ASN A 168 -22.05 0.08 15.78
N SER A 169 -21.94 -0.13 14.46
CA SER A 169 -20.69 0.06 13.70
C SER A 169 -20.61 1.44 13.05
N THR A 170 -21.70 1.94 12.49
CA THR A 170 -21.69 3.12 11.61
C THR A 170 -21.52 4.40 12.42
N ALA A 171 -20.46 5.14 12.16
CA ALA A 171 -20.27 6.49 12.69
C ALA A 171 -21.29 7.44 12.05
N TRP A 172 -22.01 8.21 12.87
CA TRP A 172 -23.02 9.15 12.38
C TRP A 172 -23.18 10.36 13.29
N ARG A 173 -23.47 11.52 12.69
CA ARG A 173 -23.88 12.76 13.36
C ARG A 173 -24.81 13.54 12.44
N LYS A 174 -25.61 14.42 13.05
CA LYS A 174 -26.55 15.30 12.34
C LYS A 174 -25.88 16.43 11.53
N ASP A 175 -24.66 16.81 11.91
CA ASP A 175 -23.92 17.89 11.25
C ASP A 175 -22.40 17.64 11.21
N PHE A 176 -21.92 17.24 10.04
CA PHE A 176 -20.54 17.19 9.58
C PHE A 176 -20.09 18.56 9.02
N SER A 177 -20.26 19.62 9.81
CA SER A 177 -19.80 20.96 9.41
C SER A 177 -18.28 21.10 9.45
N ARG A 178 -17.75 22.10 8.75
CA ARG A 178 -16.35 22.54 8.86
C ARG A 178 -15.84 22.62 10.31
N SER A 179 -16.67 23.10 11.23
CA SER A 179 -16.32 23.22 12.64
C SER A 179 -16.06 21.89 13.35
N TYR A 180 -16.74 20.81 12.92
CA TYR A 180 -16.47 19.46 13.38
C TYR A 180 -15.11 18.97 12.89
N PHE A 181 -14.84 19.09 11.59
CA PHE A 181 -13.55 18.65 11.04
C PHE A 181 -12.37 19.44 11.61
N GLN A 182 -12.51 20.76 11.84
CA GLN A 182 -11.48 21.57 12.51
C GLN A 182 -11.16 21.06 13.92
N ASP A 183 -12.16 20.54 14.66
CA ASP A 183 -11.97 19.92 15.98
C ASP A 183 -11.41 18.49 15.88
N LEU A 184 -11.83 17.71 14.88
CA LEU A 184 -11.31 16.37 14.60
C LEU A 184 -9.83 16.38 14.22
N TYR A 185 -9.41 17.34 13.39
CA TYR A 185 -8.02 17.52 13.00
C TYR A 185 -7.20 18.19 14.11
N PHE A 186 -7.64 19.35 14.61
CA PHE A 186 -6.78 20.27 15.37
C PHE A 186 -7.34 20.62 16.77
N GLY A 187 -8.40 19.95 17.22
CA GLY A 187 -8.96 20.14 18.55
C GLY A 187 -7.94 19.87 19.65
N THR A 188 -7.89 20.74 20.66
CA THR A 188 -6.93 20.66 21.77
C THR A 188 -7.61 20.80 23.13
N GLY A 189 -6.92 20.34 24.18
CA GLY A 189 -7.38 20.44 25.55
C GLY A 189 -7.68 19.09 26.19
N LYS A 190 -8.05 19.13 27.48
CA LYS A 190 -8.24 17.92 28.29
C LYS A 190 -9.43 17.10 27.80
N GLY A 191 -9.17 15.84 27.43
CA GLY A 191 -10.20 14.92 26.95
C GLY A 191 -10.63 15.12 25.50
N LYS A 192 -9.85 15.89 24.71
CA LYS A 192 -9.97 15.91 23.26
C LYS A 192 -9.13 14.79 22.65
N ASP A 193 -9.73 14.11 21.69
CA ASP A 193 -9.07 13.19 20.77
C ASP A 193 -9.20 13.80 19.37
N SER A 194 -8.07 13.99 18.70
CA SER A 194 -7.94 14.69 17.42
C SER A 194 -6.68 14.20 16.71
N LEU A 195 -6.51 14.49 15.41
CA LEU A 195 -5.30 14.11 14.67
C LEU A 195 -4.05 14.71 15.34
N LYS A 196 -4.13 16.00 15.69
CA LYS A 196 -3.10 16.72 16.46
C LYS A 196 -2.75 16.01 17.77
N THR A 197 -3.73 15.71 18.61
CA THR A 197 -3.45 15.06 19.91
C THR A 197 -3.05 13.60 19.77
N TYR A 198 -3.44 12.91 18.69
CA TYR A 198 -2.95 11.57 18.35
C TYR A 198 -1.45 11.60 18.09
N TYR A 199 -1.04 12.46 17.17
CA TYR A 199 0.36 12.58 16.76
C TYR A 199 1.26 13.15 17.86
N GLU A 200 0.77 14.05 18.69
CA GLU A 200 1.47 14.51 19.91
C GLU A 200 1.69 13.38 20.92
N LYS A 201 0.70 12.50 21.15
CA LYS A 201 0.84 11.38 22.11
C LYS A 201 1.79 10.30 21.57
N THR A 202 1.58 9.83 20.33
CA THR A 202 2.36 8.72 19.74
C THR A 202 3.83 9.08 19.53
N SER A 203 4.12 10.32 19.12
CA SER A 203 5.49 10.84 18.97
C SER A 203 6.15 11.21 20.31
N SER A 204 5.40 11.15 21.42
CA SER A 204 5.79 11.67 22.75
C SER A 204 6.19 13.15 22.75
N GLY A 205 5.42 13.97 22.02
CA GLY A 205 5.55 15.42 21.95
C GLY A 205 6.62 15.94 20.98
N ARG A 206 7.17 15.07 20.12
CA ARG A 206 8.17 15.44 19.10
C ARG A 206 7.55 16.00 17.83
N TYR A 207 6.34 15.54 17.51
CA TYR A 207 5.63 15.86 16.29
C TYR A 207 4.19 16.29 16.61
N SER A 208 3.68 17.25 15.86
CA SER A 208 2.30 17.76 15.97
C SER A 208 1.84 18.26 14.60
N VAL A 209 0.55 18.51 14.46
CA VAL A 209 -0.03 19.11 13.25
C VAL A 209 -0.88 20.34 13.58
N GLU A 210 -0.92 21.30 12.69
CA GLU A 210 -1.83 22.44 12.72
C GLU A 210 -2.38 22.74 11.31
N GLY A 211 -3.38 23.60 11.20
CA GLY A 211 -3.96 23.90 9.89
C GLY A 211 -5.34 24.54 9.95
N GLU A 212 -5.90 24.73 8.76
CA GLU A 212 -7.26 25.22 8.54
C GLU A 212 -7.98 24.23 7.65
N VAL A 213 -9.16 23.79 8.09
CA VAL A 213 -10.12 23.11 7.22
C VAL A 213 -10.92 24.16 6.48
N ALA A 214 -11.02 24.07 5.15
CA ALA A 214 -11.85 24.95 4.34
C ALA A 214 -13.35 24.69 4.52
N ASP A 215 -14.20 25.61 4.05
CA ASP A 215 -15.64 25.34 3.91
C ASP A 215 -15.91 24.31 2.79
N TRP A 216 -17.05 23.62 2.86
CA TRP A 216 -17.50 22.69 1.82
C TRP A 216 -17.57 23.38 0.44
N VAL A 217 -16.93 22.76 -0.55
CA VAL A 217 -16.96 23.17 -1.96
C VAL A 217 -17.64 22.09 -2.78
N LYS A 218 -18.46 22.51 -3.76
CA LYS A 218 -19.17 21.57 -4.63
C LYS A 218 -18.43 21.39 -5.96
N VAL A 219 -18.03 20.17 -6.28
CA VAL A 219 -17.48 19.78 -7.58
C VAL A 219 -18.60 19.58 -8.61
N PRO A 220 -18.35 19.71 -9.93
CA PRO A 220 -19.43 19.76 -10.92
C PRO A 220 -20.17 18.42 -11.11
N TYR A 221 -19.45 17.30 -11.03
CA TYR A 221 -20.01 15.97 -11.25
C TYR A 221 -20.42 15.26 -9.96
N ASN A 222 -21.24 14.23 -10.11
CA ASN A 222 -21.54 13.24 -9.08
C ASN A 222 -20.32 12.39 -8.71
N GLU A 223 -20.39 11.69 -7.56
CA GLU A 223 -19.25 10.92 -7.02
C GLU A 223 -18.72 9.86 -7.99
N ALA A 224 -19.59 9.18 -8.73
CA ALA A 224 -19.22 8.16 -9.73
C ALA A 224 -18.25 8.67 -10.82
N ARG A 225 -18.22 9.97 -11.12
CA ARG A 225 -17.21 10.53 -12.05
C ARG A 225 -15.78 10.35 -11.52
N TYR A 226 -15.64 10.28 -10.20
CA TYR A 226 -14.38 10.27 -9.48
C TYR A 226 -14.07 8.92 -8.83
N GLY A 227 -15.09 8.22 -8.33
CA GLY A 227 -14.98 6.96 -7.58
C GLY A 227 -15.50 5.71 -8.28
N SER A 228 -15.81 5.71 -9.59
CA SER A 228 -16.23 4.46 -10.25
C SER A 228 -15.05 3.50 -10.48
N ASN A 229 -15.28 2.22 -10.15
CA ASN A 229 -14.30 1.12 -10.29
C ASN A 229 -14.14 0.64 -11.74
N TYR A 230 -14.25 1.54 -12.73
CA TYR A 230 -14.30 1.19 -14.16
C TYR A 230 -13.06 0.42 -14.66
N CYS A 231 -11.93 0.55 -13.96
CA CYS A 231 -10.67 -0.08 -14.29
C CYS A 231 -10.49 -1.48 -13.66
N GLY A 232 -11.52 -1.99 -12.95
CA GLY A 232 -11.44 -3.26 -12.22
C GLY A 232 -10.62 -3.17 -10.93
N GLN A 233 -10.61 -1.98 -10.32
CA GLN A 233 -10.03 -1.67 -9.01
C GLN A 233 -10.89 -0.59 -8.36
N THR A 234 -10.95 -0.58 -7.03
CA THR A 234 -11.48 0.54 -6.21
C THR A 234 -10.89 1.89 -6.60
N ASN A 235 -9.56 2.02 -6.61
CA ASN A 235 -8.90 3.32 -6.81
C ASN A 235 -8.41 3.49 -8.25
N CYS A 236 -9.32 3.87 -9.14
CA CYS A 236 -9.01 4.21 -10.54
C CYS A 236 -8.49 5.66 -10.68
N SER A 237 -7.73 5.95 -11.75
CA SER A 237 -7.05 7.25 -11.96
C SER A 237 -7.97 8.46 -12.19
N ASN A 238 -9.28 8.27 -12.28
CA ASN A 238 -10.28 9.34 -12.23
C ASN A 238 -10.37 10.01 -10.85
N VAL A 239 -9.91 9.38 -9.77
CA VAL A 239 -9.92 10.00 -8.43
C VAL A 239 -9.05 11.26 -8.34
N TRP A 240 -8.01 11.37 -9.17
CA TRP A 240 -7.21 12.58 -9.31
C TRP A 240 -8.05 13.79 -9.78
N ASP A 241 -9.16 13.56 -10.50
CA ASP A 241 -10.08 14.63 -10.86
C ASP A 241 -10.79 15.22 -9.62
N THR A 242 -10.96 14.49 -8.51
CA THR A 242 -11.46 15.05 -7.23
C THR A 242 -10.50 16.11 -6.70
N VAL A 243 -9.20 15.82 -6.75
CA VAL A 243 -8.15 16.75 -6.32
C VAL A 243 -8.20 18.00 -7.18
N LYS A 244 -8.15 17.85 -8.52
CA LYS A 244 -8.17 18.96 -9.48
C LYS A 244 -9.45 19.80 -9.38
N ASP A 245 -10.63 19.17 -9.42
CA ASP A 245 -11.90 19.89 -9.39
C ASP A 245 -12.16 20.49 -8.00
N GLY A 246 -11.73 19.82 -6.92
CA GLY A 246 -11.79 20.32 -5.55
C GLY A 246 -10.96 21.59 -5.34
N VAL A 247 -9.68 21.60 -5.72
CA VAL A 247 -8.85 22.82 -5.63
C VAL A 247 -9.31 23.93 -6.58
N THR A 248 -9.91 23.56 -7.72
CA THR A 248 -10.54 24.51 -8.66
C THR A 248 -11.77 25.17 -8.03
N ALA A 249 -12.68 24.38 -7.45
CA ALA A 249 -13.88 24.87 -6.77
C ALA A 249 -13.53 25.73 -5.55
N TRP A 250 -12.53 25.31 -4.76
CA TRP A 250 -12.00 26.11 -3.65
C TRP A 250 -11.40 27.44 -4.13
N THR A 251 -10.57 27.43 -5.17
CA THR A 251 -9.99 28.65 -5.74
C THR A 251 -11.08 29.61 -6.23
N ALA A 252 -12.11 29.09 -6.92
CA ALA A 252 -13.25 29.88 -7.36
C ALA A 252 -14.03 30.48 -6.17
N ALA A 253 -14.21 29.73 -5.07
CA ALA A 253 -14.80 30.23 -3.84
C ALA A 253 -13.95 31.34 -3.18
N GLN A 254 -12.62 31.19 -3.12
CA GLN A 254 -11.72 32.22 -2.61
C GLN A 254 -11.78 33.51 -3.45
N LYS A 255 -11.80 33.41 -4.78
CA LYS A 255 -11.96 34.56 -5.68
C LYS A 255 -13.32 35.23 -5.54
N LYS A 256 -14.40 34.45 -5.38
CA LYS A 256 -15.75 34.95 -5.09
C LYS A 256 -15.84 35.66 -3.73
N ALA A 257 -15.04 35.24 -2.75
CA ALA A 257 -14.85 35.93 -1.47
C ALA A 257 -13.93 37.17 -1.55
N GLY A 258 -13.45 37.54 -2.74
CA GLY A 258 -12.66 38.74 -2.98
C GLY A 258 -11.15 38.58 -2.83
N LYS A 259 -10.62 37.36 -2.65
CA LYS A 259 -9.17 37.13 -2.64
C LYS A 259 -8.59 37.18 -4.06
N THR A 260 -7.46 37.87 -4.21
CA THR A 260 -6.64 37.85 -5.44
C THR A 260 -5.74 36.62 -5.49
N ASP A 261 -5.28 36.21 -6.67
CA ASP A 261 -4.32 35.10 -6.83
C ASP A 261 -3.04 35.28 -5.98
N ALA A 262 -2.56 36.52 -5.82
CA ALA A 262 -1.43 36.83 -4.95
C ALA A 262 -1.73 36.57 -3.46
N GLN A 263 -2.95 36.85 -2.98
CA GLN A 263 -3.36 36.54 -1.61
C GLN A 263 -3.58 35.04 -1.40
N ILE A 264 -4.12 34.34 -2.40
CA ILE A 264 -4.27 32.88 -2.38
C ILE A 264 -2.88 32.23 -2.34
N LYS A 265 -1.95 32.63 -3.21
CA LYS A 265 -0.55 32.18 -3.18
C LYS A 265 0.10 32.42 -1.82
N ALA A 266 -0.05 33.62 -1.24
CA ALA A 266 0.54 33.95 0.06
C ALA A 266 -0.05 33.16 1.24
N GLN A 267 -1.29 32.68 1.13
CA GLN A 267 -1.88 31.73 2.08
C GLN A 267 -1.27 30.33 1.87
N LEU A 268 -1.27 29.84 0.63
CA LEU A 268 -0.80 28.48 0.29
C LEU A 268 0.70 28.29 0.53
N SER A 269 1.53 29.34 0.34
CA SER A 269 2.99 29.29 0.58
C SER A 269 3.38 28.98 2.03
N GLN A 270 2.41 29.00 2.96
CA GLN A 270 2.63 28.60 4.35
C GLN A 270 2.53 27.09 4.58
N TYR A 271 2.06 26.34 3.58
CA TYR A 271 1.88 24.89 3.56
C TYR A 271 2.84 24.21 2.59
N ASP A 272 3.86 24.93 2.12
CA ASP A 272 4.95 24.51 1.23
C ASP A 272 6.25 24.88 1.98
N GLN A 273 6.74 23.96 2.81
CA GLN A 273 7.83 24.10 3.78
C GLN A 273 8.65 22.80 3.95
N TRP A 274 8.31 21.74 3.23
CA TRP A 274 8.95 20.42 3.27
C TRP A 274 9.22 19.86 1.88
N ASP A 275 10.47 20.03 1.43
CA ASP A 275 11.02 19.15 0.41
C ASP A 275 11.09 17.71 0.95
N ARG A 276 10.06 16.93 0.62
CA ARG A 276 9.87 15.53 1.01
C ARG A 276 10.87 14.59 0.34
N TYR A 277 11.44 15.00 -0.80
CA TYR A 277 12.19 14.12 -1.70
C TYR A 277 13.67 14.54 -1.89
N ASP A 278 14.11 15.65 -1.30
CA ASP A 278 15.47 16.23 -1.46
C ASP A 278 15.74 16.50 -2.96
N PHE A 279 14.81 17.20 -3.62
CA PHE A 279 14.71 17.25 -5.09
C PHE A 279 15.93 17.91 -5.76
N ASP A 280 16.66 18.77 -5.05
CA ASP A 280 17.91 19.39 -5.52
C ASP A 280 19.20 18.69 -5.02
N GLY A 281 19.06 17.78 -4.04
CA GLY A 281 20.11 16.92 -3.50
C GLY A 281 21.10 17.62 -2.56
N ASP A 282 20.70 18.69 -1.86
CA ASP A 282 21.55 19.38 -0.87
C ASP A 282 21.44 18.80 0.57
N GLY A 283 20.34 18.11 0.86
CA GLY A 283 20.00 17.48 2.13
C GLY A 283 19.28 18.39 3.13
N ASN A 284 18.48 19.37 2.68
CA ASN A 284 17.68 20.29 3.48
C ASN A 284 16.16 20.13 3.28
N PHE A 285 15.59 19.10 3.92
CA PHE A 285 14.14 18.82 4.01
C PHE A 285 13.30 19.89 4.77
N ASN A 286 13.77 21.15 4.86
CA ASN A 286 13.12 22.26 5.59
C ASN A 286 12.97 23.51 4.70
N GLU A 287 12.82 23.32 3.40
CA GLU A 287 12.59 24.37 2.41
C GLU A 287 11.45 24.00 1.44
N PRO A 288 10.88 24.96 0.71
CA PRO A 288 9.76 24.71 -0.20
C PRO A 288 10.18 24.00 -1.49
N ASP A 289 9.38 23.03 -1.94
CA ASP A 289 9.58 22.32 -3.20
C ASP A 289 8.56 22.71 -4.30
N GLY A 290 7.59 23.58 -3.94
CA GLY A 290 6.52 24.06 -4.81
C GLY A 290 5.20 23.28 -4.68
N TYR A 291 5.16 22.23 -3.86
CA TYR A 291 3.97 21.46 -3.54
C TYR A 291 3.46 21.75 -2.11
N ILE A 292 2.19 21.41 -1.86
CA ILE A 292 1.62 21.43 -0.51
C ILE A 292 2.16 20.22 0.28
N ASP A 293 2.84 20.46 1.40
CA ASP A 293 3.49 19.49 2.30
C ASP A 293 2.54 18.34 2.68
N HIS A 294 1.30 18.69 3.02
CA HIS A 294 0.25 17.79 3.51
C HIS A 294 -1.13 18.28 3.02
N PHE A 295 -1.64 17.69 1.94
CA PHE A 295 -2.97 18.01 1.40
C PHE A 295 -3.99 16.91 1.70
N GLN A 296 -5.17 17.29 2.19
CA GLN A 296 -6.22 16.33 2.56
C GLN A 296 -7.60 16.73 2.02
N ILE A 297 -8.36 15.73 1.56
CA ILE A 297 -9.74 15.87 1.10
C ILE A 297 -10.65 15.09 2.03
N VAL A 298 -11.72 15.72 2.52
CA VAL A 298 -12.88 14.96 3.03
C VAL A 298 -13.97 15.01 1.97
N HIS A 299 -14.42 13.86 1.47
CA HIS A 299 -15.55 13.81 0.54
C HIS A 299 -16.87 13.64 1.29
N ALA A 300 -17.97 14.11 0.70
CA ALA A 300 -19.32 13.82 1.18
C ALA A 300 -19.66 12.33 0.99
N GLY A 301 -20.48 11.76 1.88
CA GLY A 301 -20.88 10.35 1.80
C GLY A 301 -20.00 9.38 2.60
N GLU A 302 -20.28 8.09 2.41
CA GLU A 302 -19.65 6.98 3.14
C GLU A 302 -18.46 6.40 2.36
N ASP A 303 -17.55 5.74 3.07
CA ASP A 303 -16.40 5.06 2.46
C ASP A 303 -16.81 3.82 1.66
N GLU A 304 -16.19 3.58 0.51
CA GLU A 304 -16.41 2.33 -0.24
C GLU A 304 -16.05 1.08 0.60
N SER A 305 -15.01 1.13 1.46
CA SER A 305 -14.64 -0.01 2.32
C SER A 305 -15.78 -0.45 3.24
N ALA A 306 -16.55 0.53 3.74
CA ALA A 306 -17.71 0.30 4.61
C ALA A 306 -18.98 -0.06 3.83
N GLY A 307 -18.93 -0.14 2.50
CA GLY A 307 -20.05 -0.45 1.61
C GLY A 307 -20.51 0.72 0.73
N GLY A 308 -19.95 1.92 0.89
CA GLY A 308 -20.23 3.09 0.04
C GLY A 308 -21.64 3.68 0.18
N GLY A 309 -22.39 3.33 1.22
CA GLY A 309 -23.71 3.88 1.51
C GLY A 309 -24.70 3.76 0.34
N VAL A 310 -25.23 4.90 -0.13
CA VAL A 310 -26.17 4.97 -1.26
C VAL A 310 -25.46 4.88 -2.62
N GLN A 311 -24.16 5.16 -2.67
CA GLN A 311 -23.35 5.21 -3.89
C GLN A 311 -22.71 3.85 -4.21
N GLY A 312 -22.55 2.98 -3.20
CA GLY A 312 -21.98 1.64 -3.35
C GLY A 312 -20.57 1.70 -3.93
N THR A 313 -20.28 0.88 -4.95
CA THR A 313 -19.01 0.84 -5.68
C THR A 313 -18.76 2.03 -6.64
N ASN A 314 -19.39 3.17 -6.33
CA ASN A 314 -19.08 4.48 -6.91
C ASN A 314 -18.65 5.49 -5.84
N ALA A 315 -18.77 5.13 -4.56
CA ALA A 315 -18.24 5.91 -3.45
C ALA A 315 -16.71 5.90 -3.53
N LEU A 316 -16.09 6.95 -3.01
CA LEU A 316 -14.64 6.98 -2.88
C LEU A 316 -14.22 6.12 -1.66
N TRP A 317 -13.08 5.44 -1.78
CA TRP A 317 -12.42 4.71 -0.69
C TRP A 317 -11.27 5.57 -0.15
N ALA A 318 -11.15 5.72 1.17
CA ALA A 318 -10.03 6.41 1.82
C ALA A 318 -8.65 5.90 1.39
N HIS A 319 -7.74 6.81 1.02
CA HIS A 319 -6.38 6.45 0.63
C HIS A 319 -5.43 7.65 0.63
N ARG A 320 -4.13 7.36 0.56
CA ARG A 320 -3.05 8.27 0.20
C ARG A 320 -2.56 7.96 -1.22
N TRP A 321 -2.41 8.98 -2.06
CA TRP A 321 -1.79 8.84 -3.39
C TRP A 321 -1.14 10.15 -3.84
N TYR A 322 -0.69 10.18 -5.08
CA TYR A 322 -0.06 11.32 -5.73
C TYR A 322 -0.86 11.65 -7.00
N ALA A 323 -1.48 12.83 -7.03
CA ALA A 323 -2.31 13.29 -8.14
C ALA A 323 -1.49 13.38 -9.43
N TYR A 324 -1.92 12.72 -10.50
CA TYR A 324 -1.27 12.76 -11.82
C TYR A 324 0.25 12.46 -11.80
N GLY A 325 0.73 11.58 -10.90
CA GLY A 325 2.15 11.25 -10.78
C GLY A 325 2.78 10.68 -12.07
N THR A 326 1.97 10.06 -12.94
CA THR A 326 2.34 9.61 -14.29
C THR A 326 2.71 10.74 -15.26
N GLN A 327 2.59 12.00 -14.84
CA GLN A 327 3.03 13.19 -15.58
C GLN A 327 4.35 13.79 -15.06
N ALA A 328 5.08 13.09 -14.18
CA ALA A 328 6.43 13.46 -13.80
C ALA A 328 7.33 13.69 -15.04
N GLY A 329 8.24 14.67 -14.92
CA GLY A 329 9.03 15.24 -16.01
C GLY A 329 8.26 16.20 -16.94
N LYS A 330 6.92 16.24 -16.90
CA LYS A 330 6.08 17.05 -17.81
C LYS A 330 5.37 18.20 -17.10
N THR A 331 4.69 17.93 -16.00
CA THR A 331 3.91 18.92 -15.20
C THR A 331 4.43 19.03 -13.77
N GLY A 332 4.00 20.07 -13.04
CA GLY A 332 4.52 20.46 -11.73
C GLY A 332 5.14 21.87 -11.72
N PRO A 333 5.65 22.33 -10.57
CA PRO A 333 6.48 23.54 -10.44
C PRO A 333 7.62 23.60 -11.46
N ASP A 334 8.03 24.82 -11.84
CA ASP A 334 8.99 25.04 -12.94
C ASP A 334 10.32 24.26 -12.78
N ASN A 335 10.80 24.14 -11.54
CA ASN A 335 12.07 23.49 -11.18
C ASN A 335 11.92 22.07 -10.60
N ASN A 336 10.70 21.64 -10.28
CA ASN A 336 10.41 20.35 -9.62
C ASN A 336 9.19 19.69 -10.28
N LYS A 337 9.39 19.09 -11.46
CA LYS A 337 8.29 18.55 -12.27
C LYS A 337 7.92 17.12 -11.89
N ALA A 338 7.26 16.95 -10.76
CA ALA A 338 6.84 15.65 -10.25
C ALA A 338 5.39 15.26 -10.64
N GLY A 339 4.73 16.01 -11.52
CA GLY A 339 3.29 15.85 -11.83
C GLY A 339 2.43 16.75 -10.95
N GLY A 340 1.24 16.28 -10.55
CA GLY A 340 0.34 17.03 -9.67
C GLY A 340 -0.71 17.87 -10.39
N THR A 341 -1.42 18.71 -9.62
CA THR A 341 -2.37 19.71 -10.13
C THR A 341 -2.10 21.08 -9.50
N GLN A 342 -2.16 22.16 -10.29
CA GLN A 342 -1.89 23.52 -9.83
C GLN A 342 -3.12 24.12 -9.13
N ILE A 343 -2.92 24.76 -7.97
CA ILE A 343 -4.01 25.45 -7.27
C ILE A 343 -4.23 26.83 -7.90
N GLY A 344 -5.11 26.89 -8.89
CA GLY A 344 -5.38 28.12 -9.65
C GLY A 344 -4.14 28.61 -10.41
N ASP A 345 -3.92 29.92 -10.45
CA ASP A 345 -2.75 30.55 -11.06
C ASP A 345 -1.75 31.03 -10.00
N THR A 346 -1.56 30.23 -8.95
CA THR A 346 -0.69 30.59 -7.80
C THR A 346 0.76 30.14 -7.98
N GLY A 347 1.00 29.15 -8.86
CA GLY A 347 2.30 28.48 -8.98
C GLY A 347 2.59 27.42 -7.91
N ILE A 348 1.65 27.16 -7.00
CA ILE A 348 1.75 26.10 -5.98
C ILE A 348 0.87 24.92 -6.41
N TRP A 349 1.33 23.71 -6.17
CA TRP A 349 0.74 22.47 -6.67
C TRP A 349 0.32 21.51 -5.54
N VAL A 350 -0.62 20.62 -5.84
CA VAL A 350 -0.88 19.42 -5.05
C VAL A 350 -0.31 18.23 -5.81
N GLY A 351 0.62 17.52 -5.18
CA GLY A 351 1.17 16.26 -5.65
C GLY A 351 0.59 15.14 -4.80
N ASP A 352 1.25 14.88 -3.68
CA ASP A 352 0.74 14.02 -2.62
C ASP A 352 -0.59 14.54 -2.03
N TYR A 353 -1.52 13.63 -1.80
CA TYR A 353 -2.77 13.88 -1.10
C TYR A 353 -3.21 12.66 -0.30
N THR A 354 -4.06 12.90 0.70
CA THR A 354 -4.88 11.86 1.31
C THR A 354 -6.36 12.21 1.19
N MET A 355 -7.23 11.20 1.26
CA MET A 355 -8.67 11.38 1.17
C MET A 355 -9.39 10.53 2.20
N GLN A 356 -10.47 11.07 2.78
CA GLN A 356 -11.29 10.42 3.81
C GLN A 356 -12.79 10.67 3.59
N PRO A 357 -13.67 9.77 4.05
CA PRO A 357 -15.12 9.92 3.98
C PRO A 357 -15.66 10.91 5.02
N GLU A 358 -16.87 11.42 4.78
CA GLU A 358 -17.57 12.34 5.68
C GLU A 358 -17.76 11.75 7.08
N ASN A 359 -18.17 10.47 7.15
CA ASN A 359 -18.34 9.73 8.39
C ASN A 359 -17.06 9.08 8.94
N GLY A 360 -15.87 9.47 8.42
CA GLY A 360 -14.60 8.99 8.93
C GLY A 360 -14.44 9.22 10.43
N GLY A 361 -14.19 8.15 11.18
CA GLY A 361 -13.73 8.24 12.57
C GLY A 361 -12.27 8.67 12.63
N LEU A 362 -11.82 9.15 13.80
CA LEU A 362 -10.45 9.64 14.00
C LEU A 362 -9.38 8.64 13.54
N GLY A 363 -9.65 7.34 13.62
CA GLY A 363 -8.69 6.33 13.22
C GLY A 363 -8.39 6.26 11.73
N VAL A 364 -9.36 6.57 10.87
CA VAL A 364 -9.14 6.69 9.41
C VAL A 364 -8.21 7.89 9.13
N PHE A 365 -8.54 9.06 9.67
CA PHE A 365 -7.70 10.26 9.54
C PHE A 365 -6.27 10.06 10.07
N ALA A 366 -6.10 9.32 11.17
CA ALA A 366 -4.79 8.99 11.72
C ALA A 366 -3.99 8.03 10.83
N HIS A 367 -4.66 7.02 10.25
CA HIS A 367 -4.09 6.02 9.35
C HIS A 367 -3.61 6.63 8.03
N GLU A 368 -4.48 7.39 7.34
CA GLU A 368 -4.13 8.04 6.08
C GLU A 368 -2.99 9.04 6.25
N TYR A 369 -2.98 9.81 7.34
CA TYR A 369 -1.85 10.68 7.66
C TYR A 369 -0.58 9.91 8.03
N GLY A 370 -0.68 8.64 8.44
CA GLY A 370 0.46 7.74 8.63
C GLY A 370 1.17 7.43 7.31
N HIS A 371 0.41 7.20 6.23
CA HIS A 371 0.96 7.05 4.88
C HIS A 371 1.64 8.33 4.37
N ASP A 372 1.07 9.49 4.69
CA ASP A 372 1.64 10.78 4.30
C ASP A 372 3.00 11.08 5.01
N LEU A 373 3.28 10.39 6.12
CA LEU A 373 4.58 10.36 6.80
C LEU A 373 5.49 9.20 6.34
N GLY A 374 5.05 8.38 5.37
CA GLY A 374 5.81 7.28 4.78
C GLY A 374 5.71 5.94 5.50
N LEU A 375 4.63 5.67 6.26
CA LEU A 375 4.32 4.32 6.75
C LEU A 375 3.52 3.52 5.71
N PRO A 376 3.87 2.26 5.41
CA PRO A 376 3.09 1.41 4.51
C PRO A 376 1.90 0.76 5.21
N ASP A 377 0.99 0.21 4.41
CA ASP A 377 -0.02 -0.75 4.87
C ASP A 377 0.61 -2.00 5.51
N LEU A 378 0.11 -2.39 6.67
CA LEU A 378 0.55 -3.59 7.41
C LEU A 378 -0.50 -4.71 7.43
N TYR A 379 -1.70 -4.49 6.90
CA TYR A 379 -2.64 -5.57 6.56
C TYR A 379 -2.25 -6.23 5.21
N ASP A 380 -3.02 -7.22 4.74
CA ASP A 380 -2.79 -7.87 3.45
C ASP A 380 -3.55 -7.10 2.35
N THR A 381 -2.83 -6.30 1.57
CA THR A 381 -3.37 -5.41 0.52
C THR A 381 -3.72 -6.16 -0.77
N SER A 382 -3.43 -7.46 -0.86
CA SER A 382 -3.59 -8.22 -2.10
C SER A 382 -5.03 -8.70 -2.37
N GLY A 383 -5.94 -8.48 -1.41
CA GLY A 383 -7.28 -9.09 -1.39
C GLY A 383 -7.28 -10.59 -1.01
N GLY A 384 -6.10 -11.20 -0.82
CA GLY A 384 -5.98 -12.64 -0.60
C GLY A 384 -6.32 -13.15 0.81
N GLY A 385 -6.53 -12.27 1.80
CA GLY A 385 -6.96 -12.68 3.14
C GLY A 385 -6.71 -11.65 4.25
N GLU A 386 -6.74 -12.12 5.50
CA GLU A 386 -6.33 -11.36 6.69
C GLU A 386 -5.00 -11.92 7.21
N ASN A 387 -4.12 -11.04 7.71
CA ASN A 387 -2.86 -11.42 8.35
C ASN A 387 -2.92 -11.25 9.88
N GLY A 388 -1.87 -11.72 10.58
CA GLY A 388 -1.78 -11.67 12.04
C GLY A 388 -1.52 -10.29 12.68
N VAL A 389 -1.33 -9.21 11.91
CA VAL A 389 -1.17 -7.85 12.49
C VAL A 389 -2.46 -7.40 13.17
N GLY A 390 -3.61 -7.62 12.51
CA GLY A 390 -4.92 -7.37 13.08
C GLY A 390 -5.06 -6.00 13.74
N PHE A 391 -5.55 -5.97 14.98
CA PHE A 391 -5.76 -4.71 15.72
C PHE A 391 -4.49 -4.16 16.40
N TRP A 392 -3.30 -4.75 16.20
CA TRP A 392 -2.06 -4.34 16.90
C TRP A 392 -1.41 -3.04 16.40
N SER A 393 -1.69 -2.60 15.17
CA SER A 393 -1.13 -1.37 14.58
C SER A 393 -2.23 -0.48 13.99
N LEU A 394 -2.04 0.83 14.10
CA LEU A 394 -2.77 1.85 13.33
C LEU A 394 -2.78 1.52 11.83
N MET A 395 -1.66 1.06 11.27
CA MET A 395 -1.48 0.76 9.84
C MET A 395 -2.11 -0.58 9.43
N SER A 396 -3.05 -1.08 10.22
CA SER A 396 -3.82 -2.30 10.00
C SER A 396 -5.24 -2.08 10.56
N ALA A 397 -5.92 -3.12 11.04
CA ALA A 397 -7.27 -2.96 11.60
C ALA A 397 -7.33 -2.05 12.86
N GLY A 398 -6.18 -1.65 13.43
CA GLY A 398 -6.10 -0.71 14.55
C GLY A 398 -6.64 0.69 14.24
N SER A 399 -6.77 1.08 12.97
CA SER A 399 -7.49 2.30 12.54
C SER A 399 -9.00 2.21 12.81
N TRP A 400 -9.57 1.02 12.84
CA TRP A 400 -11.00 0.77 13.07
C TRP A 400 -11.35 0.44 14.53
N LEU A 401 -10.38 0.55 15.45
CA LEU A 401 -10.65 0.50 16.89
C LEU A 401 -11.56 1.64 17.36
N GLY A 402 -12.06 1.52 18.58
CA GLY A 402 -12.98 2.50 19.12
C GLY A 402 -13.21 2.38 20.62
N LYS A 403 -14.16 3.19 21.10
CA LYS A 403 -14.55 3.29 22.52
C LYS A 403 -15.50 2.16 22.97
N GLY A 404 -15.83 1.22 22.09
CA GLY A 404 -16.64 0.04 22.37
C GLY A 404 -18.12 0.36 22.65
N LYS A 405 -18.73 1.24 21.85
CA LYS A 405 -20.07 1.81 22.10
C LYS A 405 -20.96 1.76 20.86
N ASP A 406 -21.08 2.89 20.16
CA ASP A 406 -22.12 3.18 19.17
C ASP A 406 -21.55 3.33 17.76
N SER A 407 -20.24 3.07 17.56
CA SER A 407 -19.53 3.07 16.28
C SER A 407 -18.17 2.36 16.40
N ILE A 408 -17.61 1.94 15.26
CA ILE A 408 -16.19 1.57 15.10
C ILE A 408 -15.39 2.75 14.50
N GLY A 409 -14.05 2.70 14.56
CA GLY A 409 -13.15 3.75 14.04
C GLY A 409 -13.13 5.09 14.82
N ASP A 410 -13.93 5.25 15.87
CA ASP A 410 -14.06 6.51 16.61
C ASP A 410 -12.84 6.86 17.49
N LEU A 411 -11.96 5.88 17.73
CA LEU A 411 -10.69 6.08 18.44
C LEU A 411 -9.66 5.00 18.05
N PRO A 412 -8.55 5.33 17.35
CA PRO A 412 -7.58 4.34 16.89
C PRO A 412 -6.79 3.65 18.03
N GLY A 413 -6.08 2.58 17.67
CA GLY A 413 -4.97 2.04 18.45
C GLY A 413 -3.71 2.90 18.40
N ASP A 414 -2.74 2.61 19.26
CA ASP A 414 -1.44 3.28 19.25
C ASP A 414 -0.57 2.75 18.08
N MET A 415 0.42 3.54 17.66
CA MET A 415 1.41 3.08 16.69
C MET A 415 2.37 2.08 17.37
N THR A 416 2.79 1.06 16.63
CA THR A 416 3.74 0.04 17.12
C THR A 416 5.13 0.63 17.32
N ALA A 417 5.99 -0.11 18.00
CA ALA A 417 7.42 0.19 18.03
C ALA A 417 8.04 0.24 16.62
N TRP A 418 7.57 -0.56 15.65
CA TRP A 418 8.09 -0.52 14.29
C TRP A 418 7.71 0.78 13.58
N ASP A 419 6.44 1.17 13.65
CA ASP A 419 5.93 2.43 13.08
C ASP A 419 6.71 3.64 13.64
N LYS A 420 6.86 3.69 14.97
CA LYS A 420 7.64 4.73 15.66
C LYS A 420 9.13 4.70 15.32
N LEU A 421 9.69 3.55 14.93
CA LEU A 421 11.07 3.44 14.48
C LEU A 421 11.24 4.02 13.06
N GLN A 422 10.32 3.72 12.14
CA GLN A 422 10.34 4.26 10.77
C GLN A 422 10.22 5.79 10.75
N LEU A 423 9.46 6.37 11.68
CA LEU A 423 9.27 7.82 11.83
C LEU A 423 10.36 8.50 12.70
N GLY A 424 11.34 7.75 13.22
CA GLY A 424 12.43 8.29 14.04
C GLY A 424 12.00 8.81 15.43
N TRP A 425 10.81 8.40 15.90
CA TRP A 425 10.24 8.78 17.20
C TRP A 425 10.50 7.77 18.32
N LEU A 426 10.84 6.52 17.99
CA LEU A 426 11.02 5.46 18.98
C LEU A 426 12.24 5.70 19.88
N ASN A 427 12.05 5.63 21.20
CA ASN A 427 13.11 5.55 22.19
C ASN A 427 13.40 4.08 22.57
N TYR A 428 14.34 3.44 21.88
CA TYR A 428 14.64 2.01 22.03
C TYR A 428 16.00 1.70 22.67
N ASP A 429 16.18 0.42 23.02
CA ASP A 429 17.47 -0.21 23.33
C ASP A 429 17.88 -1.20 22.22
N LYS A 430 19.14 -1.63 22.18
CA LYS A 430 19.65 -2.62 21.21
C LYS A 430 20.17 -3.89 21.90
N ALA A 431 19.88 -5.05 21.33
CA ALA A 431 20.46 -6.35 21.68
C ALA A 431 20.93 -7.09 20.42
N LYS A 432 21.58 -8.24 20.60
CA LYS A 432 21.99 -9.14 19.51
C LYS A 432 21.52 -10.57 19.76
N ALA A 433 21.20 -11.27 18.68
CA ALA A 433 20.85 -12.69 18.67
C ALA A 433 21.84 -13.54 19.46
N ALA A 434 21.33 -14.59 20.11
CA ALA A 434 22.09 -15.54 20.91
C ALA A 434 23.04 -14.95 21.99
N THR A 435 22.98 -13.64 22.27
CA THR A 435 23.92 -12.91 23.12
C THR A 435 23.23 -12.49 24.41
N LYS A 436 23.81 -12.84 25.56
CA LYS A 436 23.21 -12.55 26.86
C LYS A 436 23.20 -11.05 27.14
N SER A 437 22.02 -10.49 27.32
CA SER A 437 21.79 -9.08 27.67
C SER A 437 20.48 -8.93 28.46
N THR A 438 20.28 -7.79 29.11
CA THR A 438 19.14 -7.57 30.00
C THR A 438 18.68 -6.12 29.92
N HIS A 439 17.40 -5.93 29.65
CA HIS A 439 16.81 -4.64 29.31
C HIS A 439 15.59 -4.38 30.18
N THR A 440 15.31 -3.10 30.43
CA THR A 440 14.09 -2.65 31.12
C THR A 440 13.31 -1.78 30.17
N LEU A 441 12.06 -2.17 29.92
CA LEU A 441 11.12 -1.47 29.06
C LEU A 441 10.07 -0.74 29.92
N GLY A 442 9.74 0.48 29.51
CA GLY A 442 8.51 1.18 29.92
C GLY A 442 7.33 0.68 29.11
N VAL A 443 6.30 1.50 28.91
CA VAL A 443 5.21 1.21 27.97
C VAL A 443 5.59 1.65 26.54
N SER A 444 5.06 0.97 25.51
CA SER A 444 5.32 1.35 24.11
C SER A 444 4.68 2.69 23.72
N ALA A 445 3.49 2.98 24.27
CA ALA A 445 2.67 4.14 23.93
C ALA A 445 3.45 5.48 23.95
N TYR A 446 4.24 5.74 25.00
CA TYR A 446 4.95 7.01 25.19
C TYR A 446 6.28 6.86 25.93
N ASN A 447 7.17 7.85 25.79
CA ASN A 447 8.43 7.93 26.51
C ASN A 447 8.25 7.80 28.04
N THR A 448 9.01 6.90 28.65
CA THR A 448 9.20 6.86 30.11
C THR A 448 10.69 7.07 30.43
N LYS A 449 11.09 6.87 31.70
CA LYS A 449 12.52 6.75 32.06
C LYS A 449 13.20 5.53 31.40
N ASP A 450 12.42 4.48 31.15
CA ASP A 450 12.81 3.21 30.53
C ASP A 450 12.43 3.24 29.03
N LYS A 451 13.06 2.38 28.24
CA LYS A 451 12.90 2.35 26.78
C LYS A 451 11.52 1.83 26.37
N GLN A 452 10.95 2.34 25.28
CA GLN A 452 9.65 1.89 24.75
C GLN A 452 9.73 0.46 24.19
N ALA A 453 10.85 0.12 23.56
CA ALA A 453 11.07 -1.18 22.93
C ALA A 453 12.55 -1.59 22.92
N LEU A 454 12.81 -2.86 22.57
CA LEU A 454 14.11 -3.44 22.31
C LEU A 454 14.20 -3.92 20.86
N VAL A 455 15.22 -3.48 20.13
CA VAL A 455 15.56 -4.01 18.79
C VAL A 455 16.67 -5.05 18.94
N VAL A 456 16.37 -6.31 18.59
CA VAL A 456 17.33 -7.42 18.61
C VAL A 456 17.86 -7.63 17.18
N GLU A 457 19.13 -7.32 16.95
CA GLU A 457 19.82 -7.58 15.68
C GLU A 457 20.01 -9.09 15.47
N LEU A 458 19.51 -9.62 14.36
CA LEU A 458 19.60 -11.04 13.99
C LEU A 458 20.67 -11.28 12.91
N PRO A 459 21.19 -12.52 12.76
CA PRO A 459 21.98 -12.88 11.59
C PRO A 459 21.15 -12.64 10.32
N LYS A 460 21.79 -12.12 9.26
CA LYS A 460 21.10 -11.83 8.00
C LYS A 460 20.41 -13.06 7.41
N LYS A 461 19.20 -12.88 6.89
CA LYS A 461 18.46 -13.91 6.16
C LYS A 461 19.03 -14.06 4.75
N LYS A 462 19.42 -15.28 4.39
CA LYS A 462 19.78 -15.61 3.00
C LYS A 462 18.51 -15.97 2.24
N VAL A 463 18.21 -15.23 1.18
CA VAL A 463 17.07 -15.48 0.30
C VAL A 463 17.59 -15.76 -1.09
N GLN A 464 17.23 -16.91 -1.63
CA GLN A 464 17.46 -17.29 -3.01
C GLN A 464 16.29 -16.76 -3.87
N THR A 465 16.62 -16.17 -5.02
CA THR A 465 15.65 -15.70 -6.00
C THR A 465 15.93 -16.38 -7.33
N ASP A 466 14.98 -17.16 -7.81
CA ASP A 466 15.07 -17.84 -9.11
C ASP A 466 14.77 -16.88 -10.25
N VAL A 467 15.60 -16.90 -11.29
CA VAL A 467 15.51 -16.03 -12.48
C VAL A 467 15.00 -16.88 -13.65
N VAL A 468 15.91 -17.57 -14.33
CA VAL A 468 15.66 -18.57 -15.37
C VAL A 468 16.86 -19.52 -15.40
N ALA A 469 16.69 -20.80 -15.72
CA ALA A 469 17.84 -21.68 -15.95
C ALA A 469 18.66 -21.20 -17.17
N PRO A 470 20.00 -21.22 -17.15
CA PRO A 470 20.85 -20.94 -18.32
C PRO A 470 20.39 -21.70 -19.56
N ALA A 471 20.55 -21.08 -20.74
CA ALA A 471 20.19 -21.68 -22.02
C ALA A 471 21.19 -22.77 -22.44
N GLU A 472 22.45 -22.61 -22.05
CA GLU A 472 23.49 -23.65 -22.09
C GLU A 472 24.30 -23.65 -20.78
N GLY A 473 25.10 -24.71 -20.56
CA GLY A 473 26.03 -24.75 -19.42
C GLY A 473 25.37 -24.70 -18.03
N SER A 474 25.91 -23.83 -17.18
CA SER A 474 25.61 -23.67 -15.75
C SER A 474 25.59 -22.21 -15.27
N SER A 475 26.03 -21.28 -16.12
CA SER A 475 26.15 -19.85 -15.85
C SER A 475 25.56 -19.02 -17.00
N GLN A 476 25.08 -17.82 -16.70
CA GLN A 476 24.62 -16.84 -17.69
C GLN A 476 25.00 -15.42 -17.24
N TRP A 477 25.12 -14.48 -18.17
CA TRP A 477 25.23 -13.07 -17.83
C TRP A 477 23.88 -12.54 -17.35
N TRP A 478 23.88 -11.69 -16.33
CA TRP A 478 22.67 -11.08 -15.76
C TRP A 478 22.88 -9.60 -15.47
N SER A 479 21.87 -8.79 -15.79
CA SER A 479 21.89 -7.33 -15.65
C SER A 479 21.85 -6.81 -14.22
N ASN A 480 21.64 -7.70 -13.25
CA ASN A 480 21.12 -7.38 -11.91
C ASN A 480 19.66 -6.87 -11.96
N MET A 481 19.05 -6.71 -10.79
CA MET A 481 17.70 -6.15 -10.60
C MET A 481 17.71 -5.08 -9.50
N GLY A 482 16.86 -4.06 -9.66
CA GLY A 482 16.70 -2.93 -8.76
C GLY A 482 16.45 -1.63 -9.53
N ASP A 483 16.33 -0.55 -8.78
CA ASP A 483 15.87 0.77 -9.24
C ASP A 483 17.09 1.69 -9.51
N ASP A 484 16.89 2.77 -10.29
CA ASP A 484 17.90 3.75 -10.73
C ASP A 484 19.15 3.15 -11.43
N LEU A 485 19.06 1.93 -11.95
CA LEU A 485 20.21 1.21 -12.50
C LEU A 485 20.67 1.82 -13.83
N LYS A 486 21.99 1.80 -14.05
CA LYS A 486 22.65 2.14 -15.33
C LYS A 486 23.72 1.10 -15.65
N ASN A 487 23.31 -0.17 -15.56
CA ASN A 487 24.21 -1.31 -15.63
C ASN A 487 24.60 -1.61 -17.07
N THR A 488 25.86 -1.96 -17.29
CA THR A 488 26.40 -2.20 -18.64
C THR A 488 27.28 -3.45 -18.71
N LEU A 489 27.24 -4.13 -19.85
CA LEU A 489 28.16 -5.22 -20.20
C LEU A 489 28.77 -4.91 -21.58
N THR A 490 30.07 -4.61 -21.62
CA THR A 490 30.75 -4.01 -22.80
C THR A 490 31.89 -4.87 -23.33
N ARG A 491 32.09 -4.97 -24.65
CA ARG A 491 33.19 -5.70 -25.31
C ARG A 491 33.65 -5.01 -26.60
N SER A 492 34.97 -4.90 -26.79
CA SER A 492 35.56 -4.49 -28.07
C SER A 492 35.58 -5.63 -29.10
N VAL A 493 35.29 -5.29 -30.37
CA VAL A 493 35.19 -6.22 -31.51
C VAL A 493 35.95 -5.64 -32.70
N ASP A 494 36.82 -6.46 -33.30
CA ASP A 494 37.57 -6.08 -34.51
C ASP A 494 36.90 -6.69 -35.76
N LEU A 495 36.22 -5.85 -36.53
CA LEU A 495 35.61 -6.20 -37.82
C LEU A 495 36.48 -5.71 -39.01
N THR A 496 37.74 -5.34 -38.77
CA THR A 496 38.66 -4.90 -39.83
C THR A 496 38.81 -5.98 -40.91
N GLY A 497 38.59 -5.60 -42.17
CA GLY A 497 38.65 -6.52 -43.31
C GLY A 497 37.43 -7.45 -43.48
N LYS A 498 36.42 -7.36 -42.62
CA LYS A 498 35.14 -8.08 -42.75
C LYS A 498 34.17 -7.33 -43.66
N LYS A 499 33.19 -8.04 -44.24
CA LYS A 499 32.14 -7.48 -45.12
C LYS A 499 30.75 -7.58 -44.52
N SER A 500 30.47 -8.63 -43.75
CA SER A 500 29.26 -8.75 -42.95
C SER A 500 29.57 -9.21 -41.54
N ALA A 501 28.70 -8.88 -40.57
CA ALA A 501 28.81 -9.32 -39.20
C ALA A 501 27.45 -9.29 -38.48
N ALA A 502 27.29 -10.14 -37.46
CA ALA A 502 26.13 -10.14 -36.58
C ALA A 502 26.51 -10.61 -35.16
N LEU A 503 25.82 -10.05 -34.16
CA LEU A 503 25.77 -10.57 -32.79
C LEU A 503 24.48 -11.38 -32.64
N SER A 504 24.60 -12.64 -32.24
CA SER A 504 23.46 -13.50 -31.87
C SER A 504 23.62 -13.99 -30.43
N LEU A 505 22.51 -14.24 -29.74
CA LEU A 505 22.49 -14.80 -28.38
C LEU A 505 21.13 -15.41 -28.04
N LYS A 506 21.08 -16.13 -26.94
CA LYS A 506 19.84 -16.36 -26.18
C LYS A 506 19.67 -15.23 -25.17
N GLY A 507 18.47 -14.66 -25.12
CA GLY A 507 18.08 -13.64 -24.16
C GLY A 507 16.78 -14.01 -23.44
N TRP A 508 16.72 -13.79 -22.14
CA TRP A 508 15.49 -13.87 -21.35
C TRP A 508 15.36 -12.56 -20.57
N TRP A 509 14.14 -12.05 -20.39
CA TRP A 509 13.95 -10.83 -19.63
C TRP A 509 12.60 -10.74 -18.92
N ASP A 510 12.62 -9.99 -17.83
CA ASP A 510 11.48 -9.60 -17.00
C ASP A 510 11.78 -8.17 -16.53
N ILE A 511 11.23 -7.19 -17.25
CA ILE A 511 11.59 -5.78 -17.25
C ILE A 511 10.29 -4.95 -17.14
N GLU A 512 10.27 -3.86 -16.36
CA GLU A 512 9.05 -3.05 -16.22
C GLU A 512 8.62 -2.45 -17.56
N ALA A 513 7.40 -2.74 -18.01
CA ALA A 513 6.96 -2.44 -19.36
C ALA A 513 6.77 -0.94 -19.59
N GLU A 514 7.53 -0.40 -20.55
CA GLU A 514 7.56 1.02 -20.97
C GLU A 514 8.27 2.01 -20.02
N TYR A 515 8.89 1.51 -18.94
CA TYR A 515 9.65 2.31 -17.97
C TYR A 515 11.12 1.89 -17.92
N ASP A 516 11.37 0.58 -17.76
CA ASP A 516 12.70 -0.01 -17.81
C ASP A 516 13.05 -0.47 -19.23
N PHE A 517 14.34 -0.39 -19.59
CA PHE A 517 14.81 -0.79 -20.91
C PHE A 517 16.18 -1.46 -20.90
N LEU A 518 16.32 -2.53 -21.67
CA LEU A 518 17.63 -3.02 -22.12
C LEU A 518 17.91 -2.58 -23.55
N TYR A 519 18.96 -1.80 -23.74
CA TYR A 519 19.47 -1.42 -25.06
C TYR A 519 20.67 -2.29 -25.44
N THR A 520 20.68 -2.79 -26.66
CA THR A 520 21.91 -3.30 -27.30
C THR A 520 22.47 -2.20 -28.17
N GLU A 521 23.72 -1.80 -27.94
CA GLU A 521 24.31 -0.58 -28.48
C GLU A 521 25.70 -0.86 -29.06
N VAL A 522 26.13 0.02 -29.97
CA VAL A 522 27.48 0.00 -30.54
C VAL A 522 28.10 1.40 -30.53
N SER A 523 29.41 1.46 -30.31
CA SER A 523 30.24 2.65 -30.41
C SER A 523 31.34 2.46 -31.46
N THR A 524 31.68 3.53 -32.17
CA THR A 524 32.80 3.61 -33.12
C THR A 524 33.90 4.57 -32.66
N ASP A 525 33.78 5.13 -31.44
CA ASP A 525 34.61 6.23 -30.91
C ASP A 525 35.15 5.95 -29.49
N GLY A 526 35.36 4.66 -29.18
CA GLY A 526 35.91 4.21 -27.89
C GLY A 526 34.93 4.32 -26.72
N GLY A 527 33.63 4.26 -26.99
CA GLY A 527 32.56 4.37 -26.01
C GLY A 527 32.18 5.81 -25.62
N THR A 528 32.60 6.81 -26.39
CA THR A 528 32.25 8.22 -26.16
C THR A 528 30.79 8.49 -26.53
N SER A 529 30.32 7.93 -27.64
CA SER A 529 28.92 7.90 -28.05
C SER A 529 28.47 6.47 -28.36
N TRP A 530 27.16 6.22 -28.25
CA TRP A 530 26.55 4.90 -28.38
C TRP A 530 25.29 5.00 -29.24
N THR A 531 25.18 4.10 -30.22
CA THR A 531 24.02 3.99 -31.11
C THR A 531 23.26 2.71 -30.80
N PRO A 532 21.98 2.76 -30.41
CA PRO A 532 21.12 1.59 -30.27
C PRO A 532 21.01 0.80 -31.58
N LEU A 533 21.09 -0.52 -31.49
CA LEU A 533 21.00 -1.44 -32.61
C LEU A 533 19.57 -1.96 -32.78
N ALA A 534 19.00 -1.78 -33.96
CA ALA A 534 17.86 -2.57 -34.38
C ALA A 534 18.25 -4.06 -34.41
N GLY A 535 17.35 -4.92 -33.95
CA GLY A 535 17.55 -6.36 -33.91
C GLY A 535 16.21 -7.09 -33.95
N THR A 536 16.26 -8.41 -33.76
CA THR A 536 15.06 -9.25 -33.67
C THR A 536 15.09 -10.17 -32.46
N ALA A 537 13.90 -10.53 -31.96
CA ALA A 537 13.65 -11.57 -30.98
C ALA A 537 12.76 -12.65 -31.62
N ASP A 538 13.27 -13.88 -31.72
CA ASP A 538 12.65 -14.98 -32.49
C ASP A 538 12.24 -14.57 -33.93
N GLY A 539 12.96 -13.61 -34.52
CA GLY A 539 12.71 -13.09 -35.88
C GLY A 539 11.75 -11.90 -35.96
N ALA A 540 10.99 -11.58 -34.90
CA ALA A 540 10.21 -10.35 -34.81
C ALA A 540 11.11 -9.15 -34.46
N ALA A 541 10.88 -7.98 -35.04
CA ALA A 541 11.64 -6.77 -34.69
C ALA A 541 11.48 -6.40 -33.22
N LEU A 542 12.53 -5.85 -32.60
CA LEU A 542 12.42 -5.31 -31.25
C LEU A 542 11.48 -4.10 -31.21
N PRO A 543 10.77 -3.86 -30.08
CA PRO A 543 10.06 -2.61 -29.87
C PRO A 543 11.04 -1.42 -29.82
N VAL A 544 10.48 -0.22 -29.93
CA VAL A 544 11.20 1.04 -29.72
C VAL A 544 10.59 1.75 -28.53
N ASP A 545 11.42 2.41 -27.73
CA ASP A 545 10.95 3.28 -26.65
C ASP A 545 10.29 4.56 -27.19
N ALA A 546 9.76 5.39 -26.29
CA ALA A 546 9.14 6.67 -26.64
C ALA A 546 10.08 7.69 -27.33
N SER A 547 11.40 7.47 -27.33
CA SER A 547 12.39 8.26 -28.08
C SER A 547 12.64 7.73 -29.50
N GLY A 548 12.10 6.55 -29.84
CA GLY A 548 12.35 5.83 -31.09
C GLY A 548 13.58 4.93 -31.06
N SER A 549 14.14 4.63 -29.88
CA SER A 549 15.34 3.81 -29.73
C SER A 549 14.97 2.32 -29.54
N PRO A 550 15.49 1.39 -30.37
CA PRO A 550 15.25 -0.05 -30.20
C PRO A 550 15.73 -0.60 -28.85
N SER A 551 14.88 -1.37 -28.18
CA SER A 551 15.12 -1.83 -26.80
C SER A 551 14.33 -3.11 -26.48
N LEU A 552 14.65 -3.76 -25.36
CA LEU A 552 13.79 -4.78 -24.73
C LEU A 552 13.09 -4.17 -23.52
N THR A 553 11.81 -4.49 -23.37
CA THR A 553 10.85 -4.01 -22.37
C THR A 553 9.86 -5.16 -22.09
N GLY A 554 9.16 -5.14 -20.95
CA GLY A 554 8.19 -6.17 -20.54
C GLY A 554 8.81 -7.51 -20.16
N ALA A 555 8.03 -8.60 -20.23
CA ALA A 555 8.50 -9.96 -19.91
C ALA A 555 8.53 -10.87 -21.15
N SER A 556 9.63 -11.61 -21.35
CA SER A 556 9.81 -12.52 -22.49
C SER A 556 9.08 -13.85 -22.35
N GLY A 557 8.73 -14.24 -21.12
CA GLY A 557 8.09 -15.50 -20.72
C GLY A 557 8.97 -16.76 -20.88
N ALA A 558 9.88 -16.77 -21.84
CA ALA A 558 10.81 -17.84 -22.14
C ALA A 558 12.09 -17.28 -22.79
N TRP A 559 13.11 -18.12 -22.96
CA TRP A 559 14.31 -17.78 -23.73
C TRP A 559 13.96 -17.45 -25.20
N LYS A 560 14.47 -16.32 -25.67
CA LYS A 560 14.32 -15.79 -27.03
C LYS A 560 15.64 -15.83 -27.76
N SER A 561 15.58 -16.04 -29.07
CA SER A 561 16.74 -15.97 -29.96
C SER A 561 16.90 -14.53 -30.40
N LEU A 562 17.90 -13.83 -29.87
CA LEU A 562 18.17 -12.43 -30.21
C LEU A 562 19.23 -12.34 -31.32
N ASN A 563 19.03 -11.45 -32.29
CA ASN A 563 19.98 -11.23 -33.38
C ASN A 563 20.08 -9.75 -33.77
N PHE A 564 21.30 -9.22 -33.79
CA PHE A 564 21.63 -7.82 -34.08
C PHE A 564 22.62 -7.75 -35.26
N PRO A 565 22.20 -7.25 -36.44
CA PRO A 565 23.09 -7.04 -37.58
C PRO A 565 24.15 -5.96 -37.28
N LEU A 566 25.40 -6.23 -37.68
CA LEU A 566 26.55 -5.33 -37.50
C LEU A 566 27.18 -4.90 -38.85
N ASP A 567 26.51 -5.19 -39.98
CA ASP A 567 27.04 -4.93 -41.33
C ASP A 567 27.42 -3.45 -41.57
N ALA A 568 26.70 -2.49 -40.98
CA ALA A 568 27.02 -1.06 -41.03
C ALA A 568 28.37 -0.68 -40.35
N TYR A 569 28.94 -1.63 -39.60
CA TYR A 569 30.18 -1.52 -38.84
C TYR A 569 31.29 -2.44 -39.38
N ALA A 570 31.01 -3.18 -40.46
CA ALA A 570 32.02 -3.98 -41.15
C ALA A 570 33.22 -3.11 -41.58
N GLY A 571 34.43 -3.65 -41.46
CA GLY A 571 35.68 -2.95 -41.73
C GLY A 571 36.18 -2.04 -40.59
N LYS A 572 35.47 -1.89 -39.47
CA LYS A 572 35.84 -1.03 -38.33
C LYS A 572 36.20 -1.84 -37.09
N LYS A 573 36.86 -1.18 -36.13
CA LYS A 573 36.85 -1.59 -34.72
C LYS A 573 35.68 -0.91 -34.03
N VAL A 574 34.94 -1.64 -33.21
CA VAL A 574 33.77 -1.14 -32.48
C VAL A 574 33.73 -1.69 -31.08
N ASP A 575 33.04 -0.98 -30.18
CA ASP A 575 32.64 -1.53 -28.88
C ASP A 575 31.15 -1.86 -28.91
N LEU A 576 30.79 -3.08 -28.50
CA LEU A 576 29.41 -3.51 -28.31
C LEU A 576 29.05 -3.45 -26.83
N ARG A 577 27.81 -3.09 -26.52
CA ARG A 577 27.31 -2.99 -25.14
C ARG A 577 25.87 -3.41 -25.00
N PHE A 578 25.57 -4.13 -23.93
CA PHE A 578 24.22 -4.17 -23.36
C PHE A 578 24.14 -3.12 -22.26
N ARG A 579 23.13 -2.24 -22.27
CA ARG A 579 22.84 -1.26 -21.21
C ARG A 579 21.45 -1.54 -20.66
N TYR A 580 21.37 -2.03 -19.43
CA TYR A 580 20.13 -2.11 -18.68
C TYR A 580 19.96 -0.82 -17.88
N GLN A 581 18.86 -0.13 -18.10
CA GLN A 581 18.52 1.07 -17.38
C GLN A 581 17.12 0.96 -16.79
N THR A 582 17.00 1.31 -15.51
CA THR A 582 15.75 1.33 -14.76
C THR A 582 15.46 2.72 -14.23
N ASP A 583 14.19 2.99 -13.94
CA ASP A 583 13.76 4.20 -13.23
C ASP A 583 13.68 3.96 -11.71
N GLY A 584 13.00 4.85 -10.97
CA GLY A 584 12.74 4.69 -9.53
C GLY A 584 11.55 3.76 -9.21
N GLY A 585 11.07 2.99 -10.20
CA GLY A 585 9.84 2.19 -10.24
C GLY A 585 10.00 0.73 -9.82
N ALA A 586 9.10 -0.15 -10.27
CA ALA A 586 9.13 -1.59 -9.95
C ALA A 586 9.79 -2.39 -11.07
N GLY A 587 11.13 -2.42 -11.09
CA GLY A 587 11.86 -3.32 -11.96
C GLY A 587 11.48 -4.79 -11.76
N GLY A 588 11.46 -5.55 -12.86
CA GLY A 588 11.35 -7.01 -12.83
C GLY A 588 12.68 -7.69 -12.45
N LYS A 589 12.85 -8.98 -12.77
CA LYS A 589 14.12 -9.70 -12.52
C LYS A 589 15.28 -9.29 -13.44
N GLY A 590 15.07 -8.36 -14.36
CA GLY A 590 16.08 -7.86 -15.31
C GLY A 590 16.24 -8.74 -16.54
N PHE A 591 17.41 -8.68 -17.16
CA PHE A 591 17.78 -9.40 -18.38
C PHE A 591 18.89 -10.40 -18.13
N THR A 592 18.81 -11.57 -18.77
CA THR A 592 19.92 -12.51 -18.90
C THR A 592 20.32 -12.76 -20.36
N ALA A 593 21.62 -12.93 -20.58
CA ALA A 593 22.24 -13.23 -21.85
C ALA A 593 23.10 -14.49 -21.75
N ASP A 594 22.93 -15.38 -22.72
CA ASP A 594 23.64 -16.66 -22.78
C ASP A 594 23.81 -17.12 -24.24
N ALA A 595 24.69 -18.11 -24.49
CA ALA A 595 25.04 -18.61 -25.82
C ALA A 595 25.37 -17.47 -26.81
N LEU A 596 26.11 -16.45 -26.36
CA LEU A 596 26.48 -15.29 -27.17
C LEU A 596 27.45 -15.72 -28.27
N ALA A 597 27.25 -15.27 -29.49
CA ALA A 597 28.16 -15.47 -30.61
C ALA A 597 28.28 -14.22 -31.47
N ILE A 598 29.49 -13.89 -31.88
CA ILE A 598 29.73 -12.88 -32.93
C ILE A 598 30.23 -13.62 -34.16
N THR A 599 29.51 -13.47 -35.27
CA THR A 599 29.88 -14.03 -36.57
C THR A 599 30.23 -12.92 -37.53
N ALA A 600 31.18 -13.17 -38.44
CA ALA A 600 31.54 -12.27 -39.52
C ALA A 600 31.97 -13.05 -40.76
N ASP A 601 31.50 -12.63 -41.94
CA ASP A 601 31.68 -13.34 -43.22
C ASP A 601 31.34 -14.86 -43.14
N GLY A 602 30.31 -15.20 -42.35
CA GLY A 602 29.88 -16.59 -42.12
C GLY A 602 30.77 -17.41 -41.16
N SER A 603 31.83 -16.82 -40.59
CA SER A 603 32.72 -17.47 -39.61
C SER A 603 32.51 -16.91 -38.21
N THR A 604 32.55 -17.76 -37.18
CA THR A 604 32.46 -17.33 -35.79
C THR A 604 33.77 -16.68 -35.34
N LEU A 605 33.69 -15.43 -34.86
CA LEU A 605 34.82 -14.68 -34.27
C LEU A 605 34.93 -14.89 -32.75
N PHE A 606 33.80 -15.12 -32.09
CA PHE A 606 33.69 -15.17 -30.63
C PHE A 606 32.46 -15.98 -30.22
N THR A 607 32.56 -16.73 -29.13
CA THR A 607 31.44 -17.36 -28.41
C THR A 607 31.61 -17.20 -26.90
N ASP A 608 30.50 -17.08 -26.18
CA ASP A 608 30.50 -16.96 -24.73
C ASP A 608 29.16 -17.39 -24.11
N GLY A 609 29.20 -18.43 -23.27
CA GLY A 609 28.12 -18.87 -22.39
C GLY A 609 28.40 -18.58 -20.91
N ALA A 610 29.11 -17.49 -20.60
CA ALA A 610 29.48 -17.03 -19.26
C ALA A 610 30.30 -17.99 -18.35
N GLU A 611 30.61 -19.22 -18.78
CA GLU A 611 31.35 -20.21 -17.99
C GLU A 611 32.80 -19.79 -17.68
N ASN A 612 33.47 -19.14 -18.63
CA ASN A 612 34.94 -19.01 -18.67
C ASN A 612 35.46 -17.65 -18.19
N GLY A 613 35.04 -17.25 -17.00
CA GLY A 613 35.35 -15.91 -16.49
C GLY A 613 34.59 -14.83 -17.26
N ASP A 614 35.14 -13.62 -17.30
CA ASP A 614 34.47 -12.51 -18.00
C ASP A 614 34.75 -12.51 -19.52
N ASN A 615 35.64 -13.40 -20.00
CA ASN A 615 35.91 -13.67 -21.42
C ASN A 615 36.22 -12.43 -22.29
N GLY A 616 36.67 -11.33 -21.69
CA GLY A 616 36.92 -10.04 -22.35
C GLY A 616 35.71 -9.10 -22.45
N TRP A 617 34.58 -9.43 -21.81
CA TRP A 617 33.57 -8.45 -21.42
C TRP A 617 34.03 -7.63 -20.21
N THR A 618 33.49 -6.43 -20.07
CA THR A 618 33.60 -5.57 -18.90
C THR A 618 32.21 -5.27 -18.37
N GLY A 619 31.88 -5.85 -17.21
CA GLY A 619 30.63 -5.60 -16.50
C GLY A 619 30.75 -4.40 -15.56
N LYS A 620 29.76 -3.50 -15.61
CA LYS A 620 29.45 -2.52 -14.56
C LYS A 620 28.03 -2.82 -14.08
N GLY A 621 27.88 -3.40 -12.90
CA GLY A 621 26.58 -3.84 -12.36
C GLY A 621 26.07 -5.18 -12.91
N PHE A 622 26.37 -5.51 -14.18
CA PHE A 622 26.20 -6.87 -14.71
C PHE A 622 27.08 -7.87 -13.94
N SER A 623 26.59 -9.10 -13.79
CA SER A 623 27.27 -10.20 -13.10
C SER A 623 26.97 -11.54 -13.79
N ARG A 624 27.55 -12.63 -13.28
CA ARG A 624 27.30 -13.99 -13.77
C ARG A 624 26.60 -14.82 -12.69
N ILE A 625 25.50 -15.48 -13.04
CA ILE A 625 24.65 -16.26 -12.14
C ILE A 625 24.29 -17.61 -12.74
N GLY A 626 23.85 -18.57 -11.92
CA GLY A 626 23.22 -19.80 -12.40
C GLY A 626 21.74 -19.59 -12.69
N ALA A 627 20.89 -20.57 -12.34
CA ALA A 627 19.43 -20.42 -12.44
C ALA A 627 18.81 -19.41 -11.46
N ASN A 628 19.59 -18.99 -10.46
CA ASN A 628 19.19 -18.13 -9.36
C ASN A 628 20.38 -17.34 -8.82
N PHE A 629 20.09 -16.37 -7.96
CA PHE A 629 21.08 -15.71 -7.10
C PHE A 629 20.63 -15.75 -5.64
N THR A 630 21.54 -15.48 -4.70
CA THR A 630 21.22 -15.32 -3.27
C THR A 630 21.61 -13.92 -2.81
N LYS A 631 20.69 -13.21 -2.16
CA LYS A 631 20.95 -11.93 -1.46
C LYS A 631 20.83 -12.13 0.06
N GLU A 632 21.54 -11.30 0.83
CA GLU A 632 21.49 -11.30 2.30
C GLU A 632 20.75 -10.07 2.83
N TYR A 633 19.59 -10.30 3.44
CA TYR A 633 18.69 -9.28 3.97
C TYR A 633 18.82 -9.12 5.48
N ALA A 634 18.53 -7.92 5.99
CA ALA A 634 18.48 -7.70 7.43
C ALA A 634 17.20 -8.31 8.01
N GLN A 635 17.25 -8.73 9.26
CA GLN A 635 16.07 -9.13 10.03
C GLN A 635 16.30 -8.82 11.50
N TYR A 636 15.22 -8.57 12.22
CA TYR A 636 15.24 -8.11 13.61
C TYR A 636 14.06 -8.72 14.38
N TYR A 637 14.21 -8.88 15.69
CA TYR A 637 13.04 -8.94 16.58
C TYR A 637 12.83 -7.58 17.24
N LEU A 638 11.60 -7.06 17.22
CA LEU A 638 11.21 -5.87 17.98
C LEU A 638 10.33 -6.31 19.13
N ALA A 639 10.77 -6.08 20.37
CA ALA A 639 10.03 -6.44 21.57
C ALA A 639 9.55 -5.17 22.29
N GLU A 640 8.24 -5.04 22.49
CA GLU A 640 7.59 -3.87 23.07
C GLU A 640 6.57 -4.26 24.15
N ASN A 641 6.42 -3.42 25.19
CA ASN A 641 5.48 -3.67 26.28
C ASN A 641 4.19 -2.89 26.03
N ARG A 642 3.18 -3.57 25.48
CA ARG A 642 1.84 -3.03 25.19
C ARG A 642 0.99 -3.08 26.45
N ARG A 643 0.31 -1.99 26.77
CA ARG A 643 -0.55 -1.82 27.96
C ARG A 643 -1.73 -0.93 27.64
N TYR A 644 -2.85 -1.13 28.33
CA TYR A 644 -4.08 -0.34 28.20
C TYR A 644 -3.95 1.12 28.71
N VAL A 645 -3.03 1.88 28.12
CA VAL A 645 -2.69 3.28 28.40
C VAL A 645 -2.63 4.04 27.08
N SER A 646 -2.84 5.36 27.07
CA SER A 646 -2.92 6.12 25.80
C SER A 646 -3.96 5.50 24.84
N TYR A 647 -3.70 5.49 23.53
CA TYR A 647 -4.55 4.85 22.53
C TYR A 647 -4.61 3.33 22.67
N ASP A 648 -3.59 2.65 23.18
CA ASP A 648 -3.67 1.21 23.48
C ASP A 648 -4.75 0.85 24.51
N SER A 649 -5.35 1.82 25.22
CA SER A 649 -6.57 1.57 26.00
C SER A 649 -7.75 1.07 25.15
N THR A 650 -7.76 1.34 23.84
CA THR A 650 -8.77 0.81 22.91
C THR A 650 -8.60 -0.68 22.67
N LEU A 651 -7.40 -1.27 22.80
CA LEU A 651 -7.20 -2.73 22.65
C LEU A 651 -8.06 -3.56 23.62
N LYS A 652 -8.49 -2.97 24.74
CA LYS A 652 -9.35 -3.64 25.74
C LYS A 652 -10.83 -3.73 25.34
N VAL A 653 -11.31 -2.81 24.51
CA VAL A 653 -12.76 -2.56 24.28
C VAL A 653 -13.14 -2.31 22.82
N GLY A 654 -12.15 -2.10 21.95
CA GLY A 654 -12.29 -1.75 20.55
C GLY A 654 -12.27 -2.93 19.58
N PRO A 655 -11.41 -3.97 19.73
CA PRO A 655 -11.39 -5.09 18.79
C PRO A 655 -12.77 -5.73 18.68
N TYR A 656 -13.22 -5.96 17.46
CA TYR A 656 -14.63 -6.22 17.18
C TYR A 656 -14.87 -7.41 16.24
N ASN A 657 -16.09 -7.96 16.31
CA ASN A 657 -16.54 -9.05 15.45
C ASN A 657 -18.00 -8.86 15.05
N PHE A 658 -18.30 -9.00 13.76
CA PHE A 658 -19.65 -9.03 13.21
C PHE A 658 -20.29 -10.40 13.49
N GLY A 659 -20.61 -10.67 14.76
CA GLY A 659 -21.07 -11.99 15.21
C GLY A 659 -22.51 -12.34 14.85
N PHE A 660 -23.29 -11.38 14.36
CA PHE A 660 -24.74 -11.47 14.19
C PHE A 660 -25.22 -11.24 12.75
N SER A 661 -24.35 -11.44 11.75
CA SER A 661 -24.59 -11.06 10.33
C SER A 661 -25.91 -11.56 9.70
N ASN A 662 -26.51 -12.61 10.23
CA ASN A 662 -27.80 -13.17 9.79
C ASN A 662 -29.05 -12.50 10.39
N THR A 663 -28.88 -11.63 11.40
CA THR A 663 -29.98 -11.03 12.18
C THR A 663 -29.79 -9.53 12.40
N ARG A 664 -28.54 -9.08 12.55
CA ARG A 664 -28.12 -7.70 12.80
C ARG A 664 -26.78 -7.50 12.04
N PRO A 665 -26.82 -7.25 10.72
CA PRO A 665 -25.61 -7.21 9.89
C PRO A 665 -24.61 -6.16 10.34
N ASP A 666 -25.11 -5.02 10.84
CA ASP A 666 -24.34 -3.85 11.24
C ASP A 666 -24.04 -3.85 12.76
N TRP A 667 -24.21 -5.01 13.42
CA TRP A 667 -23.94 -5.14 14.85
C TRP A 667 -22.64 -5.87 15.14
N VAL A 668 -21.75 -5.16 15.84
CA VAL A 668 -20.50 -5.68 16.36
C VAL A 668 -20.56 -6.01 17.84
N GLU A 669 -19.92 -7.11 18.22
CA GLU A 669 -19.51 -7.39 19.59
C GLU A 669 -18.01 -7.08 19.78
N HIS A 670 -17.58 -6.77 20.99
CA HIS A 670 -16.19 -6.40 21.30
C HIS A 670 -15.49 -7.41 22.22
N TYR A 671 -14.18 -7.53 22.07
CA TYR A 671 -13.32 -8.43 22.86
C TYR A 671 -11.92 -7.83 23.10
N PRO A 672 -11.19 -8.25 24.15
CA PRO A 672 -9.90 -7.67 24.50
C PRO A 672 -8.72 -8.32 23.76
N TYR A 673 -7.92 -7.53 23.06
CA TYR A 673 -6.52 -7.84 22.74
C TYR A 673 -5.67 -7.71 24.01
N GLN A 674 -4.81 -8.70 24.29
CA GLN A 674 -4.19 -8.93 25.60
C GLN A 674 -2.95 -8.07 25.85
N ASP A 675 -2.78 -7.50 27.05
CA ASP A 675 -1.61 -6.69 27.35
C ASP A 675 -0.38 -7.52 27.81
N GLY A 676 0.82 -7.03 27.50
CA GLY A 676 2.07 -7.77 27.73
C GLY A 676 3.20 -7.40 26.78
N LEU A 677 4.18 -8.31 26.64
CA LEU A 677 5.29 -8.19 25.71
C LEU A 677 4.84 -8.67 24.33
N LEU A 678 4.63 -7.75 23.39
CA LEU A 678 4.46 -8.09 21.99
C LEU A 678 5.84 -8.18 21.34
N ILE A 679 6.07 -9.23 20.56
CA ILE A 679 7.33 -9.43 19.82
C ILE A 679 6.98 -9.54 18.35
N TRP A 680 7.64 -8.72 17.53
CA TRP A 680 7.49 -8.69 16.08
C TRP A 680 8.74 -9.26 15.42
N GLN A 681 8.57 -9.96 14.29
CA GLN A 681 9.64 -10.26 13.37
C GLN A 681 9.63 -9.26 12.22
N TRP A 682 10.69 -8.47 12.10
CA TRP A 682 10.95 -7.61 10.94
C TRP A 682 11.88 -8.34 9.98
N ASP A 683 11.46 -8.51 8.73
CA ASP A 683 12.23 -9.23 7.70
C ASP A 683 12.32 -8.36 6.43
N THR A 684 13.48 -7.74 6.20
CA THR A 684 13.66 -6.82 5.06
C THR A 684 13.82 -7.53 3.71
N SER A 685 13.64 -8.86 3.67
CA SER A 685 13.47 -9.59 2.41
C SER A 685 12.05 -9.51 1.85
N GLN A 686 11.08 -9.02 2.62
CA GLN A 686 9.69 -8.84 2.19
C GLN A 686 9.38 -7.33 2.13
N LYS A 687 8.63 -6.90 1.11
CA LYS A 687 8.27 -5.49 0.91
C LYS A 687 6.95 -5.10 1.60
N ASP A 688 6.15 -6.09 1.99
CA ASP A 688 4.77 -5.93 2.44
C ASP A 688 4.36 -7.10 3.35
N ASN A 689 3.13 -7.06 3.87
CA ASN A 689 2.56 -8.08 4.75
C ASN A 689 1.48 -8.95 4.06
N ASN A 690 1.59 -9.18 2.75
CA ASN A 690 0.66 -10.01 1.96
C ASN A 690 0.87 -11.51 2.21
N THR A 691 0.64 -11.94 3.44
CA THR A 691 0.80 -13.34 3.89
C THR A 691 0.03 -14.35 3.03
N SER A 692 -1.04 -13.94 2.34
CA SER A 692 -1.77 -14.78 1.38
C SER A 692 -0.94 -15.12 0.13
N GLN A 693 -0.05 -14.22 -0.29
CA GLN A 693 0.93 -14.44 -1.37
C GLN A 693 2.19 -15.15 -0.86
N HIS A 694 2.66 -14.82 0.34
CA HIS A 694 3.83 -15.44 0.98
C HIS A 694 3.53 -16.00 2.40
N PRO A 695 2.85 -17.17 2.49
CA PRO A 695 2.48 -17.82 3.75
C PRO A 695 3.54 -17.84 4.85
N GLY A 696 3.20 -17.25 5.99
CA GLY A 696 4.05 -17.15 7.18
C GLY A 696 5.25 -16.20 7.06
N GLN A 697 5.30 -15.34 6.06
CA GLN A 697 6.32 -14.30 5.89
C GLN A 697 5.65 -12.95 5.65
N GLY A 698 6.35 -11.86 5.92
CA GLY A 698 5.92 -10.49 5.70
C GLY A 698 6.98 -9.51 6.19
N LEU A 699 6.86 -8.24 5.83
CA LEU A 699 7.74 -7.16 6.25
C LEU A 699 7.83 -7.09 7.78
N ILE A 700 6.69 -7.03 8.48
CA ILE A 700 6.63 -6.91 9.94
C ILE A 700 5.40 -7.62 10.49
N LEU A 701 5.59 -8.79 11.09
CA LEU A 701 4.49 -9.63 11.62
C LEU A 701 4.67 -9.91 13.13
N PRO A 702 3.58 -9.93 13.92
CA PRO A 702 3.67 -10.29 15.32
C PRO A 702 3.87 -11.80 15.47
N ILE A 703 4.70 -12.18 16.43
CA ILE A 703 4.95 -13.55 16.83
C ILE A 703 3.91 -13.92 17.87
N ASP A 704 2.90 -14.69 17.47
CA ASP A 704 1.81 -15.07 18.37
C ASP A 704 2.30 -16.08 19.43
N ALA A 705 2.39 -15.62 20.69
CA ALA A 705 2.76 -16.43 21.86
C ALA A 705 1.91 -17.71 22.02
N ASN A 706 0.73 -17.76 21.39
CA ASN A 706 -0.26 -18.81 21.48
C ASN A 706 -0.82 -19.24 20.10
N ALA A 707 0.00 -19.16 19.03
CA ALA A 707 -0.30 -19.34 17.59
C ALA A 707 -1.09 -20.59 17.13
N LYS A 708 -1.54 -21.47 18.03
CA LYS A 708 -2.34 -22.64 17.66
C LYS A 708 -3.72 -22.20 17.15
N PRO A 709 -4.10 -22.51 15.90
CA PRO A 709 -5.31 -21.96 15.29
C PRO A 709 -6.59 -22.34 16.05
N MET A 710 -7.37 -21.32 16.40
CA MET A 710 -8.70 -21.44 16.99
C MET A 710 -9.76 -21.62 15.91
N LYS A 711 -10.85 -22.31 16.26
CA LYS A 711 -11.94 -22.69 15.35
C LYS A 711 -13.31 -22.46 15.97
N TRP A 712 -14.28 -22.13 15.13
CA TRP A 712 -15.70 -22.11 15.45
C TRP A 712 -16.23 -23.53 15.68
N ALA A 713 -17.45 -23.64 16.21
CA ALA A 713 -18.10 -24.92 16.48
C ALA A 713 -18.31 -25.78 15.20
N ASP A 714 -18.45 -25.14 14.04
CA ASP A 714 -18.54 -25.77 12.71
C ASP A 714 -17.18 -26.26 12.16
N GLY A 715 -16.08 -26.01 12.86
CA GLY A 715 -14.72 -26.40 12.46
C GLY A 715 -14.00 -25.42 11.52
N THR A 716 -14.65 -24.33 11.10
CA THR A 716 -14.01 -23.23 10.35
C THR A 716 -13.08 -22.42 11.26
N LEU A 717 -12.05 -21.79 10.68
CA LEU A 717 -11.10 -20.96 11.44
C LEU A 717 -11.75 -19.68 11.97
N LEU A 718 -11.28 -19.23 13.13
CA LEU A 718 -11.46 -17.83 13.53
C LEU A 718 -10.65 -16.93 12.60
N ARG A 719 -11.19 -15.72 12.33
CA ARG A 719 -10.55 -14.67 11.52
C ARG A 719 -9.17 -14.31 12.05
N ASN A 720 -8.23 -13.91 11.21
CA ASN A 720 -6.87 -13.56 11.64
C ASN A 720 -6.77 -12.18 12.31
N LYS A 721 -7.87 -11.43 12.37
CA LYS A 721 -8.06 -10.35 13.35
C LYS A 721 -8.45 -10.85 14.74
N ILE A 722 -8.91 -12.09 14.90
CA ILE A 722 -9.26 -12.68 16.20
C ILE A 722 -8.15 -13.59 16.72
N GLN A 723 -7.49 -14.38 15.85
CA GLN A 723 -6.42 -15.30 16.26
C GLN A 723 -5.32 -14.64 17.14
N PRO A 724 -4.71 -13.50 16.76
CA PRO A 724 -3.57 -12.92 17.46
C PRO A 724 -3.98 -12.05 18.68
N TYR A 725 -5.22 -12.17 19.18
CA TYR A 725 -5.67 -11.41 20.34
C TYR A 725 -4.77 -11.64 21.57
N ASP A 726 -4.14 -12.82 21.66
CA ASP A 726 -3.21 -13.20 22.73
C ASP A 726 -1.79 -13.50 22.23
N ALA A 727 -1.35 -12.73 21.23
CA ALA A 727 0.01 -12.76 20.72
C ALA A 727 1.08 -12.34 21.76
N THR A 728 0.70 -11.65 22.84
CA THR A 728 1.61 -11.16 23.87
C THR A 728 2.11 -12.24 24.83
N PHE A 729 3.39 -12.15 25.18
CA PHE A 729 4.00 -12.90 26.28
C PHE A 729 3.76 -12.15 27.60
N SER A 730 3.37 -12.85 28.66
CA SER A 730 2.94 -12.26 29.94
C SER A 730 3.10 -13.22 31.13
N ALA A 731 3.30 -12.65 32.32
CA ALA A 731 3.19 -13.34 33.61
C ALA A 731 1.74 -13.60 34.05
N TYR A 732 0.77 -13.11 33.28
CA TYR A 732 -0.66 -13.24 33.54
C TYR A 732 -1.34 -14.18 32.52
N SER A 733 -2.47 -14.74 32.93
CA SER A 733 -3.34 -15.55 32.06
C SER A 733 -4.14 -14.62 31.15
N THR A 734 -4.48 -15.06 29.94
CA THR A 734 -5.34 -14.26 29.06
C THR A 734 -6.77 -14.16 29.59
N ASP A 735 -7.48 -13.10 29.26
CA ASP A 735 -8.90 -12.93 29.55
C ASP A 735 -9.77 -13.99 28.85
N ALA A 736 -10.92 -14.28 29.44
CA ALA A 736 -11.99 -15.07 28.81
C ALA A 736 -13.02 -14.14 28.14
N PHE A 737 -13.57 -14.55 27.00
CA PHE A 737 -14.69 -13.86 26.37
C PHE A 737 -15.53 -14.82 25.53
N THR A 738 -16.70 -14.34 25.09
CA THR A 738 -17.57 -15.04 24.15
C THR A 738 -17.64 -14.25 22.86
N LEU A 739 -17.54 -14.93 21.72
CA LEU A 739 -17.87 -14.39 20.41
C LEU A 739 -19.04 -15.17 19.80
N HIS A 740 -19.63 -14.63 18.74
CA HIS A 740 -20.68 -15.27 17.97
C HIS A 740 -20.30 -15.39 16.49
N LYS A 741 -20.89 -16.36 15.81
CA LYS A 741 -20.91 -16.45 14.34
C LYS A 741 -22.35 -16.74 13.93
N ASN A 742 -23.00 -15.81 13.23
CA ASN A 742 -24.43 -15.88 12.92
C ASN A 742 -25.31 -16.13 14.16
N GLY A 743 -24.93 -15.56 15.31
CA GLY A 743 -25.59 -15.75 16.61
C GLY A 743 -25.23 -17.04 17.37
N GLU A 744 -24.41 -17.94 16.80
CA GLU A 744 -23.92 -19.13 17.52
C GLU A 744 -22.69 -18.79 18.36
N SER A 745 -22.77 -19.01 19.68
CA SER A 745 -21.73 -18.61 20.63
C SER A 745 -20.52 -19.55 20.69
N LEU A 746 -19.32 -18.98 20.74
CA LEU A 746 -18.05 -19.63 21.07
C LEU A 746 -17.44 -18.98 22.32
N PHE A 747 -17.23 -19.76 23.38
CA PHE A 747 -16.51 -19.29 24.57
C PHE A 747 -14.99 -19.54 24.43
N VAL A 748 -14.22 -18.46 24.35
CA VAL A 748 -12.76 -18.48 24.35
C VAL A 748 -12.26 -18.57 25.79
N LYS A 749 -11.50 -19.62 26.07
CA LYS A 749 -10.97 -19.89 27.42
C LYS A 749 -9.64 -19.16 27.64
N PRO A 750 -9.35 -18.73 28.89
CA PRO A 750 -8.03 -18.25 29.29
C PRO A 750 -6.91 -19.22 28.87
N LYS A 751 -5.89 -18.70 28.18
CA LYS A 751 -4.63 -19.40 27.90
C LYS A 751 -3.64 -19.10 29.05
N PRO A 752 -2.82 -20.10 29.47
CA PRO A 752 -1.91 -19.95 30.59
C PRO A 752 -0.76 -18.97 30.28
N THR A 753 -0.13 -18.47 31.35
CA THR A 753 1.03 -17.56 31.29
C THR A 753 2.13 -18.07 30.34
N ASN A 754 2.62 -17.21 29.44
CA ASN A 754 3.77 -17.51 28.58
C ASN A 754 4.84 -16.42 28.73
N LEU A 755 5.96 -16.75 29.36
CA LEU A 755 7.05 -15.80 29.67
C LEU A 755 8.22 -15.83 28.67
N VAL A 756 8.19 -16.72 27.67
CA VAL A 756 9.39 -17.06 26.88
C VAL A 756 9.07 -17.20 25.40
N PHE A 757 9.67 -16.32 24.61
CA PHE A 757 9.91 -16.54 23.19
C PHE A 757 11.22 -17.31 23.00
N ASP A 758 11.23 -18.37 22.18
CA ASP A 758 12.42 -19.17 21.87
C ASP A 758 12.31 -19.69 20.43
N ASP A 759 13.15 -19.18 19.52
CA ASP A 759 13.05 -19.40 18.07
C ASP A 759 13.32 -20.86 17.62
N ARG A 760 13.82 -21.71 18.52
CA ARG A 760 14.06 -23.15 18.29
C ARG A 760 13.01 -24.06 18.93
N LYS A 761 12.38 -23.60 20.02
CA LYS A 761 11.55 -24.45 20.88
C LYS A 761 10.07 -24.08 20.85
N GLY A 762 9.73 -22.85 20.47
CA GLY A 762 8.35 -22.44 20.23
C GLY A 762 7.83 -22.89 18.86
N LYS A 763 6.51 -23.02 18.75
CA LYS A 763 5.82 -23.21 17.46
C LYS A 763 4.91 -22.01 17.22
N TYR A 764 5.35 -21.12 16.34
CA TYR A 764 4.70 -19.84 16.05
C TYR A 764 3.98 -19.82 14.69
N TYR A 765 4.03 -20.91 13.92
CA TYR A 765 3.36 -21.03 12.63
C TYR A 765 2.73 -22.41 12.46
N TYR A 766 1.59 -22.47 11.77
CA TYR A 766 0.77 -23.65 11.54
C TYR A 766 0.28 -23.65 10.09
N ASP A 767 0.53 -24.72 9.33
CA ASP A 767 0.03 -24.85 7.95
C ASP A 767 -1.49 -24.91 7.89
N GLU A 768 -2.15 -25.21 9.01
CA GLU A 768 -3.60 -25.13 9.16
C GLU A 768 -4.14 -23.69 9.19
N ASN A 769 -3.29 -22.67 9.35
CA ASN A 769 -3.62 -21.25 9.22
C ASN A 769 -2.42 -20.45 8.65
N PRO A 770 -2.17 -20.55 7.32
CA PRO A 770 -0.94 -20.06 6.70
C PRO A 770 -0.72 -18.54 6.73
N THR A 771 -1.77 -17.77 7.00
CA THR A 771 -1.74 -16.30 7.03
C THR A 771 -1.80 -15.70 8.44
N GLY A 772 -2.14 -16.51 9.46
CA GLY A 772 -2.42 -16.00 10.81
C GLY A 772 -1.21 -15.73 11.70
N SER A 773 -0.01 -16.21 11.35
CA SER A 773 1.22 -15.97 12.13
C SER A 773 2.49 -16.25 11.32
N VAL A 774 3.68 -16.17 11.95
CA VAL A 774 4.98 -16.00 11.27
C VAL A 774 5.96 -17.18 11.44
N LYS A 775 6.68 -17.49 10.36
CA LYS A 775 7.79 -18.45 10.32
C LYS A 775 9.07 -17.80 10.84
N VAL A 776 9.36 -18.01 12.12
CA VAL A 776 10.59 -17.52 12.74
C VAL A 776 11.83 -18.19 12.16
N THR A 777 12.87 -17.40 11.91
CA THR A 777 14.20 -17.92 11.52
C THR A 777 14.89 -18.54 12.73
N ASP A 778 15.57 -19.69 12.59
CA ASP A 778 16.50 -20.16 13.62
C ASP A 778 17.71 -19.21 13.69
N THR A 779 17.73 -18.37 14.72
CA THR A 779 18.84 -17.46 15.06
C THR A 779 19.46 -17.81 16.41
N ASN A 780 19.06 -18.94 17.01
CA ASN A 780 19.39 -19.35 18.37
C ASN A 780 19.01 -18.29 19.43
N THR A 781 17.91 -17.56 19.24
CA THR A 781 17.48 -16.45 20.10
C THR A 781 16.32 -16.83 21.00
N LYS A 782 16.48 -16.47 22.28
CA LYS A 782 15.43 -16.55 23.29
C LYS A 782 15.27 -15.21 23.96
N ILE A 783 14.03 -14.74 24.06
CA ILE A 783 13.64 -13.51 24.78
C ILE A 783 12.72 -13.93 25.92
N LYS A 784 13.10 -13.61 27.15
CA LYS A 784 12.39 -14.03 28.37
C LYS A 784 12.02 -12.85 29.24
N ILE A 785 10.77 -12.81 29.71
CA ILE A 785 10.35 -11.94 30.80
C ILE A 785 10.96 -12.45 32.11
N VAL A 786 11.74 -11.59 32.78
CA VAL A 786 12.39 -11.86 34.07
C VAL A 786 11.60 -11.24 35.22
N LYS A 787 10.98 -10.07 34.97
CA LYS A 787 10.08 -9.41 35.91
C LYS A 787 9.07 -8.58 35.13
N GLU A 788 7.82 -8.64 35.56
CA GLU A 788 6.73 -7.77 35.14
C GLU A 788 6.21 -7.06 36.40
N THR A 789 5.95 -5.76 36.36
CA THR A 789 5.30 -5.07 37.48
C THR A 789 3.79 -5.35 37.49
N TYR A 790 3.17 -5.28 38.67
CA TYR A 790 1.73 -5.56 38.79
C TYR A 790 0.82 -4.60 38.01
N ASP A 791 1.31 -3.38 37.75
CA ASP A 791 0.67 -2.38 36.89
C ASP A 791 1.05 -2.51 35.40
N GLY A 792 1.94 -3.45 35.05
CA GLY A 792 2.46 -3.65 33.69
C GLY A 792 3.35 -2.53 33.16
N LEU A 793 3.50 -1.40 33.87
CA LEU A 793 4.15 -0.19 33.38
C LEU A 793 5.68 -0.32 33.22
N GLN A 794 6.29 -1.32 33.87
CA GLN A 794 7.71 -1.64 33.71
C GLN A 794 7.91 -3.15 33.55
N MET A 795 8.64 -3.54 32.50
CA MET A 795 9.00 -4.93 32.24
C MET A 795 10.51 -5.09 32.11
N LYS A 796 11.07 -6.13 32.74
CA LYS A 796 12.47 -6.51 32.61
C LYS A 796 12.60 -7.80 31.82
N ILE A 797 13.32 -7.75 30.70
CA ILE A 797 13.53 -8.87 29.78
C ILE A 797 15.01 -9.25 29.69
N GLU A 798 15.28 -10.54 29.46
CA GLU A 798 16.59 -11.11 29.15
C GLU A 798 16.58 -11.63 27.71
N VAL A 799 17.54 -11.20 26.89
CA VAL A 799 17.86 -11.83 25.61
C VAL A 799 19.04 -12.77 25.85
N GLY A 800 19.05 -13.92 25.17
CA GLY A 800 20.18 -14.83 25.20
C GLY A 800 20.03 -16.00 24.24
N PRO A 801 20.92 -16.99 24.31
CA PRO A 801 20.80 -18.18 23.48
C PRO A 801 19.57 -19.01 23.86
N SER A 802 18.93 -19.61 22.87
CA SER A 802 18.06 -20.77 23.09
C SER A 802 18.88 -21.86 23.82
N GLY A 803 18.25 -22.52 24.79
CA GLY A 803 18.92 -23.57 25.55
C GLY A 803 19.15 -24.81 24.67
N LYS A 804 20.19 -25.60 24.97
CA LYS A 804 20.29 -26.97 24.43
C LYS A 804 19.05 -27.81 24.81
#